data_AF-A0A397PGQ0-F1
#
_entry.id   AF-A0A397PGQ0-F1
#
_cell.length_a   1.000
_cell.length_b   1.000
_cell.length_c   1.000
_cell.angle_alpha   90.00
_cell.angle_beta   90.00
_cell.angle_gamma   90.00
#
_symmetry.space_group_name_H-M   'P 1'
#
loop_
_entity.id
_entity.type
_entity.pdbx_description
1 polymer ?
#
loop_
_entity_poly.entity_id
_entity_poly.type
_entity_poly.pdbx_seq_one_letter_code
_entity_poly.pdbx_strand_id
1 'polypeptide(L)'
;MIETGALVVGIGNYAYPRQDQFPPLAFATTDADAVARYLQTCWPTEDRARIVRIDEQNATIAGIGRGFTELQKSGPFELLFVFLSGHGLVDGELAGFLCQPEADQSSYQLLAPTALDALLTATPAKRTVVILDCCFAEGIVGRMEFFSRLGTDMARLYMASSRETQRTWEDEGAQHGVFTAHLLDLLNTGSSTKLGGVRDVLDVDGELFPVICDQVPLYVFTTKGQIQEPVKGGVSSATVTLPVGRTARRLNEQTALGTALRRVRQIGLGVAAGIGALLCFSYTMLYYVEPDASGSLTVHRGTRWLEPVFRFLPDVRVDTGINVRDLSANPAASRPLEGGYTTGVWTHLTADGYRSWYETVAAGLEPSAAARYEVLLGTRGSAASNVLNEFSLPSDIAAAAWSAMARSQPIELDAILKHLPVDFEEPLLTPFNPDKLDFNVLDRSVGDMEAFASALDYSAAIDPVRTMPVYLRFAKATQEWLAHNTDAQRGRDARATVRNAVAGVLAVIVRARKDRGMPALDSGSTATIKALSAMGYSNILDSAVGQIPDPAAASAAAAHALESFRGDPFDTDQERALRAIMTSLDGSRTAQSMTDQVYARFAQAGNSMNPYLSRYLIAAGDTKSLSPTIVARLLGQTRMAAVKPERDFMDSELARILAHGMRQVPTKDRAVVYRLIDLVARDTTPKSTSTAEMYAALGKHRLDPPGMLAKVEAQARKAPPYSPHDPADPGTGLPGMSVVVGYGPWVAALALYGQSRELPAHDIEILRDHLRDPALRDLIIPALAAQEKTIVRGDPVEQWVRELRSVPQDSMQRQIRESIFTARLAALDRGAFEGAIRTLRAARIREAEPEVRIAIGTVIADAQFWRVRTPAAGQALFQ
;
A
#
# COMPACT_ATOMS: atom_id res chain seq x y z
N MET A 1 81.77 -35.48 -13.42
CA MET A 1 80.53 -35.78 -12.69
C MET A 1 80.36 -34.66 -11.69
N ILE A 2 79.18 -34.05 -11.63
CA ILE A 2 78.96 -32.72 -11.03
C ILE A 2 78.84 -32.83 -9.51
N GLU A 3 79.81 -32.26 -8.77
CA GLU A 3 79.68 -31.96 -7.34
C GLU A 3 78.78 -30.74 -7.18
N THR A 4 77.66 -30.87 -6.48
CA THR A 4 76.63 -29.82 -6.36
C THR A 4 76.54 -29.29 -4.94
N GLY A 5 76.76 -27.99 -4.74
CA GLY A 5 76.43 -27.28 -3.52
C GLY A 5 75.08 -26.61 -3.65
N ALA A 6 74.24 -26.65 -2.62
CA ALA A 6 72.98 -25.91 -2.64
C ALA A 6 72.66 -25.24 -1.30
N LEU A 7 72.16 -24.01 -1.36
CA LEU A 7 71.59 -23.30 -0.23
C LEU A 7 70.12 -23.01 -0.51
N VAL A 8 69.23 -23.43 0.38
CA VAL A 8 67.79 -23.31 0.20
C VAL A 8 67.15 -22.67 1.43
N VAL A 9 66.48 -21.53 1.24
CA VAL A 9 65.85 -20.75 2.30
C VAL A 9 64.43 -20.36 1.88
N GLY A 10 63.48 -20.60 2.78
CA GLY A 10 62.10 -20.16 2.65
C GLY A 10 61.65 -19.58 3.98
N ILE A 11 61.10 -18.36 3.97
CA ILE A 11 60.61 -17.70 5.18
C ILE A 11 59.15 -17.32 4.97
N GLY A 12 58.26 -18.04 5.67
CA GLY A 12 56.82 -17.82 5.60
C GLY A 12 56.36 -16.88 6.71
N ASN A 13 56.77 -17.17 7.93
CA ASN A 13 56.35 -16.43 9.11
C ASN A 13 57.51 -15.65 9.75
N TYR A 14 57.38 -14.32 9.78
CA TYR A 14 58.43 -13.43 10.27
C TYR A 14 58.20 -13.04 11.74
N ALA A 15 59.24 -13.17 12.57
CA ALA A 15 59.20 -12.88 14.01
C ALA A 15 59.35 -11.37 14.34
N TYR A 16 58.77 -10.49 13.53
CA TYR A 16 58.78 -9.04 13.78
C TYR A 16 57.55 -8.56 14.58
N PRO A 17 57.69 -7.55 15.47
CA PRO A 17 56.57 -7.02 16.26
C PRO A 17 55.45 -6.36 15.43
N ARG A 18 55.74 -5.95 14.19
CA ARG A 18 54.82 -5.30 13.25
C ARG A 18 54.60 -6.19 12.02
N GLN A 19 53.55 -6.99 12.05
CA GLN A 19 53.19 -7.92 10.97
C GLN A 19 52.36 -7.26 9.85
N ASP A 20 51.93 -6.01 10.02
CA ASP A 20 51.11 -5.25 9.07
C ASP A 20 51.87 -4.88 7.79
N GLN A 21 53.18 -4.67 7.88
CA GLN A 21 54.03 -4.33 6.72
C GLN A 21 54.47 -5.55 5.91
N PHE A 22 54.56 -6.72 6.55
CA PHE A 22 55.01 -7.98 5.94
C PHE A 22 54.09 -9.12 6.41
N PRO A 23 52.94 -9.33 5.74
CA PRO A 23 52.02 -10.38 6.12
C PRO A 23 52.67 -11.77 5.97
N PRO A 24 52.28 -12.77 6.79
CA PRO A 24 52.76 -14.13 6.63
C PRO A 24 52.51 -14.65 5.21
N LEU A 25 53.51 -15.33 4.65
CA LEU A 25 53.43 -16.03 3.36
C LEU A 25 53.09 -17.49 3.61
N ALA A 26 52.03 -17.97 2.97
CA ALA A 26 51.51 -19.32 3.18
C ALA A 26 52.42 -20.40 2.59
N PHE A 27 53.19 -20.10 1.53
CA PHE A 27 53.86 -21.13 0.74
C PHE A 27 55.40 -21.03 0.68
N ALA A 28 56.03 -19.95 1.13
CA ALA A 28 57.48 -19.75 1.01
C ALA A 28 58.35 -20.88 1.62
N THR A 29 57.94 -21.42 2.77
CA THR A 29 58.62 -22.59 3.39
C THR A 29 58.39 -23.87 2.60
N THR A 30 57.16 -24.07 2.10
CA THR A 30 56.77 -25.21 1.28
C THR A 30 57.53 -25.22 -0.05
N ASP A 31 57.74 -24.04 -0.64
CA ASP A 31 58.54 -23.81 -1.85
C ASP A 31 59.99 -24.24 -1.63
N ALA A 32 60.62 -23.77 -0.55
CA ALA A 32 61.97 -24.17 -0.18
C ALA A 32 62.10 -25.67 0.05
N ASP A 33 61.13 -26.31 0.72
CA ASP A 33 61.15 -27.76 0.95
C ASP A 33 60.98 -28.56 -0.35
N ALA A 34 60.15 -28.07 -1.27
CA ALA A 34 59.95 -28.71 -2.56
C ALA A 34 61.19 -28.57 -3.47
N VAL A 35 61.86 -27.42 -3.47
CA VAL A 35 63.14 -27.22 -4.16
C VAL A 35 64.24 -28.12 -3.57
N ALA A 36 64.36 -28.19 -2.24
CA ALA A 36 65.30 -29.08 -1.58
C ALA A 36 65.06 -30.55 -1.93
N ARG A 37 63.79 -30.98 -1.97
CA ARG A 37 63.40 -32.35 -2.37
C ARG A 37 63.74 -32.64 -3.83
N TYR A 38 63.52 -31.69 -4.72
CA TYR A 38 63.93 -31.81 -6.13
C TYR A 38 65.44 -32.01 -6.25
N LEU A 39 66.24 -31.18 -5.55
CA LEU A 39 67.70 -31.31 -5.53
C LEU A 39 68.16 -32.67 -4.98
N GLN A 40 67.56 -33.14 -3.88
CA GLN A 40 67.85 -34.47 -3.31
C GLN A 40 67.49 -35.61 -4.28
N THR A 41 66.40 -35.47 -5.03
CA THR A 41 65.95 -36.48 -5.99
C THR A 41 66.93 -36.59 -7.16
N CYS A 42 67.40 -35.45 -7.66
CA CYS A 42 68.32 -35.39 -8.80
C CYS A 42 69.78 -35.71 -8.41
N TRP A 43 70.17 -35.48 -7.15
CA TRP A 43 71.50 -35.77 -6.62
C TRP A 43 71.44 -36.53 -5.26
N PRO A 44 71.12 -37.83 -5.27
CA PRO A 44 70.70 -38.59 -4.08
C PRO A 44 71.81 -39.06 -3.10
N THR A 45 73.08 -38.72 -3.30
CA THR A 45 74.20 -39.23 -2.46
C THR A 45 74.91 -38.12 -1.71
N GLU A 46 75.17 -38.31 -0.40
CA GLU A 46 75.93 -37.38 0.48
C GLU A 46 77.32 -37.02 -0.08
N ASP A 47 77.93 -37.90 -0.88
CA ASP A 47 79.22 -37.66 -1.53
C ASP A 47 79.14 -36.81 -2.82
N ARG A 48 77.96 -36.50 -3.34
CA ARG A 48 77.79 -35.81 -4.64
C ARG A 48 77.01 -34.50 -4.57
N ALA A 49 76.21 -34.30 -3.52
CA ALA A 49 75.56 -33.03 -3.28
C ALA A 49 75.57 -32.64 -1.80
N ARG A 50 75.99 -31.40 -1.53
CA ARG A 50 75.87 -30.78 -0.20
C ARG A 50 74.72 -29.79 -0.24
N ILE A 51 73.57 -30.19 0.32
CA ILE A 51 72.36 -29.35 0.37
C ILE A 51 72.20 -28.81 1.79
N VAL A 52 72.24 -27.49 1.93
CA VAL A 52 72.02 -26.76 3.17
C VAL A 52 70.64 -26.10 3.11
N ARG A 53 69.66 -26.72 3.77
CA ARG A 53 68.30 -26.17 3.95
C ARG A 53 68.25 -25.46 5.31
N ILE A 54 67.99 -24.16 5.32
CA ILE A 54 67.93 -23.37 6.57
C ILE A 54 66.48 -23.20 7.01
N ASP A 55 66.10 -23.83 8.12
CA ASP A 55 64.76 -23.68 8.71
C ASP A 55 64.38 -22.21 8.90
N GLU A 56 63.09 -21.89 8.73
CA GLU A 56 62.64 -20.50 8.67
C GLU A 56 62.95 -19.71 9.95
N GLN A 57 63.00 -20.34 11.13
CA GLN A 57 63.34 -19.66 12.39
C GLN A 57 64.84 -19.32 12.49
N ASN A 58 65.68 -20.07 11.77
CA ASN A 58 67.13 -19.91 11.75
C ASN A 58 67.61 -19.11 10.53
N ALA A 59 66.70 -18.64 9.67
CA ALA A 59 66.98 -17.88 8.46
C ALA A 59 67.32 -16.41 8.77
N THR A 60 68.19 -16.17 9.75
CA THR A 60 68.79 -14.87 10.04
C THR A 60 69.96 -14.60 9.09
N ILE A 61 70.46 -13.36 9.02
CA ILE A 61 71.65 -13.03 8.20
C ILE A 61 72.85 -13.90 8.62
N ALA A 62 73.08 -14.08 9.94
CA ALA A 62 74.15 -14.95 10.40
C ALA A 62 73.88 -16.42 10.11
N GLY A 63 72.62 -16.88 10.17
CA GLY A 63 72.22 -18.24 9.79
C GLY A 63 72.53 -18.55 8.33
N ILE A 64 72.14 -17.66 7.43
CA ILE A 64 72.46 -17.74 5.99
C ILE A 64 73.98 -17.73 5.78
N GLY A 65 74.71 -16.85 6.46
CA GLY A 65 76.17 -16.80 6.42
C GLY A 65 76.84 -18.10 6.89
N ARG A 66 76.33 -18.72 7.98
CA ARG A 66 76.79 -20.04 8.44
C ARG A 66 76.53 -21.12 7.40
N GLY A 67 75.36 -21.11 6.76
CA GLY A 67 75.04 -22.07 5.70
C GLY A 67 75.99 -21.99 4.51
N PHE A 68 76.35 -20.78 4.07
CA PHE A 68 77.41 -20.59 3.07
C PHE A 68 78.78 -21.06 3.58
N THR A 69 79.13 -20.78 4.83
CA THR A 69 80.39 -21.24 5.43
C THR A 69 80.48 -22.77 5.48
N GLU A 70 79.35 -23.46 5.69
CA GLU A 70 79.30 -24.92 5.57
C GLU A 70 79.56 -25.39 4.14
N LEU A 71 78.93 -24.76 3.14
CA LEU A 71 79.19 -25.07 1.73
C LEU A 71 80.66 -24.83 1.35
N GLN A 72 81.27 -23.76 1.86
CA GLN A 72 82.68 -23.44 1.60
C GLN A 72 83.64 -24.53 2.07
N LYS A 73 83.34 -25.19 3.20
CA LYS A 73 84.15 -26.31 3.72
C LYS A 73 84.07 -27.56 2.85
N SER A 74 83.02 -27.69 2.05
CA SER A 74 82.74 -28.85 1.20
C SER A 74 83.04 -28.61 -0.28
N GLY A 75 83.36 -27.38 -0.68
CA GLY A 75 83.70 -27.02 -2.06
C GLY A 75 85.17 -27.29 -2.43
N PRO A 76 85.58 -27.04 -3.69
CA PRO A 76 84.85 -26.31 -4.74
C PRO A 76 83.80 -27.14 -5.48
N PHE A 77 82.69 -26.53 -5.89
CA PHE A 77 81.59 -27.23 -6.56
C PHE A 77 81.63 -27.11 -8.10
N GLU A 78 81.06 -28.07 -8.82
CA GLU A 78 80.76 -27.91 -10.25
C GLU A 78 79.48 -27.09 -10.49
N LEU A 79 78.53 -27.12 -9.56
CA LEU A 79 77.31 -26.32 -9.55
C LEU A 79 77.00 -25.82 -8.13
N LEU A 80 76.79 -24.52 -7.96
CA LEU A 80 76.22 -23.90 -6.77
C LEU A 80 74.79 -23.43 -7.08
N PHE A 81 73.81 -23.94 -6.35
CA PHE A 81 72.40 -23.60 -6.50
C PHE A 81 71.87 -22.89 -5.26
N VAL A 82 71.47 -21.62 -5.38
CA VAL A 82 70.93 -20.83 -4.27
C VAL A 82 69.47 -20.52 -4.55
N PHE A 83 68.58 -20.85 -3.61
CA PHE A 83 67.16 -20.53 -3.69
C PHE A 83 66.71 -19.79 -2.44
N LEU A 84 66.14 -18.60 -2.62
CA LEU A 84 65.61 -17.76 -1.55
C LEU A 84 64.14 -17.42 -1.87
N SER A 85 63.21 -17.80 -1.00
CA SER A 85 61.78 -17.47 -1.11
C SER A 85 61.27 -16.75 0.13
N GLY A 86 60.60 -15.61 -0.04
CA GLY A 86 60.15 -14.76 1.06
C GLY A 86 59.84 -13.32 0.66
N HIS A 87 59.88 -12.40 1.62
CA HIS A 87 59.73 -10.97 1.36
C HIS A 87 61.01 -10.35 0.81
N GLY A 88 60.86 -9.46 -0.17
CA GLY A 88 61.92 -8.64 -0.73
C GLY A 88 61.54 -7.17 -0.63
N LEU A 89 62.53 -6.32 -0.38
CA LEU A 89 62.33 -4.89 -0.29
C LEU A 89 63.30 -4.16 -1.22
N VAL A 90 62.76 -3.21 -1.98
CA VAL A 90 63.52 -2.25 -2.77
C VAL A 90 62.88 -0.88 -2.55
N ASP A 91 63.61 0.04 -1.93
CA ASP A 91 63.20 1.42 -1.67
C ASP A 91 64.41 2.36 -1.78
N GLY A 92 64.53 3.08 -2.92
CA GLY A 92 65.69 3.92 -3.22
C GLY A 92 67.01 3.14 -3.22
N GLU A 93 67.93 3.50 -2.31
CA GLU A 93 69.21 2.82 -2.11
C GLU A 93 69.09 1.54 -1.24
N LEU A 94 67.96 1.36 -0.54
CA LEU A 94 67.73 0.19 0.30
C LEU A 94 67.23 -0.97 -0.57
N ALA A 95 67.99 -2.06 -0.66
CA ALA A 95 67.57 -3.27 -1.35
C ALA A 95 68.02 -4.51 -0.58
N GLY A 96 67.19 -5.54 -0.52
CA GLY A 96 67.59 -6.82 0.05
C GLY A 96 66.46 -7.82 0.27
N PHE A 97 66.86 -9.06 0.56
CA PHE A 97 65.96 -10.14 0.96
C PHE A 97 65.70 -10.08 2.47
N LEU A 98 64.44 -10.07 2.88
CA LEU A 98 64.08 -9.97 4.29
C LEU A 98 64.36 -11.30 5.01
N CYS A 99 65.19 -11.25 6.04
CA CYS A 99 65.57 -12.37 6.89
C CYS A 99 64.82 -12.35 8.22
N GLN A 100 64.96 -13.41 9.03
CA GLN A 100 64.51 -13.34 10.43
C GLN A 100 65.37 -12.37 11.24
N PRO A 101 64.80 -11.72 12.27
CA PRO A 101 65.60 -11.01 13.26
C PRO A 101 66.53 -11.96 14.01
N GLU A 102 67.73 -11.49 14.34
CA GLU A 102 68.55 -12.15 15.35
C GLU A 102 67.88 -12.02 16.74
N ALA A 103 68.29 -12.88 17.70
CA ALA A 103 67.83 -12.77 19.08
C ALA A 103 68.00 -11.33 19.59
N ASP A 104 66.93 -10.78 20.20
CA ASP A 104 66.85 -9.43 20.76
C ASP A 104 66.89 -8.25 19.76
N GLN A 105 66.80 -8.51 18.45
CA GLN A 105 66.69 -7.45 17.43
C GLN A 105 65.24 -7.22 16.99
N SER A 106 64.80 -5.96 16.99
CA SER A 106 63.44 -5.57 16.59
C SER A 106 63.35 -4.88 15.23
N SER A 107 64.49 -4.49 14.63
CA SER A 107 64.55 -3.86 13.30
C SER A 107 64.60 -4.89 12.17
N TYR A 108 64.02 -4.55 11.02
CA TYR A 108 64.07 -5.38 9.82
C TYR A 108 65.51 -5.69 9.42
N GLN A 109 65.77 -6.98 9.16
CA GLN A 109 67.07 -7.50 8.76
C GLN A 109 67.02 -7.80 7.26
N LEU A 110 67.71 -6.99 6.46
CA LEU A 110 67.79 -7.17 5.02
C LEU A 110 69.15 -7.74 4.67
N LEU A 111 69.15 -8.90 4.01
CA LEU A 111 70.32 -9.43 3.37
C LEU A 111 70.56 -8.63 2.08
N ALA A 112 71.45 -7.65 2.18
CA ALA A 112 71.75 -6.71 1.10
C ALA A 112 72.49 -7.37 -0.07
N PRO A 113 72.38 -6.82 -1.30
CA PRO A 113 73.10 -7.28 -2.49
C PRO A 113 74.60 -7.48 -2.27
N THR A 114 75.27 -6.53 -1.60
CA THR A 114 76.71 -6.59 -1.31
C THR A 114 77.09 -7.72 -0.35
N ALA A 115 76.19 -8.06 0.60
CA ALA A 115 76.39 -9.20 1.49
C ALA A 115 76.23 -10.53 0.74
N LEU A 116 75.24 -10.62 -0.16
CA LEU A 116 75.11 -11.78 -1.05
C LEU A 116 76.30 -11.94 -1.99
N ASP A 117 76.81 -10.84 -2.56
CA ASP A 117 78.03 -10.85 -3.40
C ASP A 117 79.21 -11.44 -2.64
N ALA A 118 79.43 -11.00 -1.39
CA ALA A 118 80.51 -11.51 -0.56
C ALA A 118 80.35 -13.01 -0.25
N LEU A 119 79.14 -13.47 0.08
CA LEU A 119 78.85 -14.88 0.39
C LEU A 119 79.03 -15.79 -0.83
N LEU A 120 78.54 -15.36 -1.99
CA LEU A 120 78.69 -16.10 -3.25
C LEU A 120 80.16 -16.14 -3.70
N THR A 121 80.86 -15.01 -3.64
CA THR A 121 82.29 -14.93 -4.00
C THR A 121 83.15 -15.82 -3.12
N ALA A 122 82.82 -15.92 -1.83
CA ALA A 122 83.53 -16.77 -0.89
C ALA A 122 83.27 -18.28 -1.07
N THR A 123 82.31 -18.68 -1.92
CA THR A 123 81.89 -20.08 -2.13
C THR A 123 82.22 -20.53 -3.57
N PRO A 124 83.42 -21.07 -3.84
CA PRO A 124 83.88 -21.31 -5.21
C PRO A 124 83.07 -22.39 -5.94
N ALA A 125 82.56 -22.07 -7.12
CA ALA A 125 81.88 -23.03 -7.99
C ALA A 125 82.05 -22.70 -9.49
N LYS A 126 82.14 -23.73 -10.35
CA LYS A 126 82.25 -23.52 -11.81
C LYS A 126 80.98 -22.92 -12.41
N ARG A 127 79.81 -23.27 -11.90
CA ARG A 127 78.51 -22.72 -12.34
C ARG A 127 77.73 -22.31 -11.11
N THR A 128 77.20 -21.09 -11.09
CA THR A 128 76.34 -20.60 -10.01
C THR A 128 74.98 -20.21 -10.58
N VAL A 129 73.90 -20.69 -9.96
CA VAL A 129 72.52 -20.30 -10.26
C VAL A 129 71.87 -19.79 -8.99
N VAL A 130 71.42 -18.54 -9.00
CA VAL A 130 70.67 -17.94 -7.89
C VAL A 130 69.22 -17.71 -8.31
N ILE A 131 68.29 -18.22 -7.51
CA ILE A 131 66.86 -18.05 -7.73
C ILE A 131 66.32 -17.24 -6.56
N LEU A 132 65.73 -16.10 -6.87
CA LEU A 132 65.17 -15.17 -5.91
C LEU A 132 63.66 -15.05 -6.15
N ASP A 133 62.88 -15.66 -5.27
CA ASP A 133 61.42 -15.66 -5.28
C ASP A 133 60.86 -14.71 -4.21
N CYS A 134 60.86 -13.42 -4.53
CA CYS A 134 60.39 -12.37 -3.63
C CYS A 134 59.88 -11.14 -4.41
N CYS A 135 59.20 -10.21 -3.74
CA CYS A 135 58.84 -8.93 -4.37
C CYS A 135 60.09 -8.17 -4.82
N PHE A 136 60.00 -7.49 -5.96
CA PHE A 136 61.07 -6.64 -6.51
C PHE A 136 62.40 -7.37 -6.76
N ALA A 137 62.35 -8.68 -7.03
CA ALA A 137 63.53 -9.54 -7.09
C ALA A 137 64.60 -9.04 -8.09
N GLU A 138 64.21 -8.56 -9.29
CA GLU A 138 65.14 -7.95 -10.26
C GLU A 138 65.91 -6.76 -9.65
N GLY A 139 65.27 -5.93 -8.83
CA GLY A 139 65.92 -4.79 -8.20
C GLY A 139 67.00 -5.21 -7.18
N ILE A 140 66.88 -6.39 -6.56
CA ILE A 140 67.89 -6.91 -5.63
C ILE A 140 69.08 -7.47 -6.42
N VAL A 141 68.84 -8.38 -7.36
CA VAL A 141 69.90 -9.03 -8.15
C VAL A 141 70.57 -8.07 -9.14
N GLY A 142 69.86 -7.05 -9.64
CA GLY A 142 70.42 -6.02 -10.52
C GLY A 142 71.45 -5.12 -9.84
N ARG A 143 71.46 -5.08 -8.50
CA ARG A 143 72.44 -4.35 -7.68
C ARG A 143 73.64 -5.20 -7.24
N MET A 144 73.71 -6.46 -7.68
CA MET A 144 74.80 -7.39 -7.34
C MET A 144 75.92 -7.35 -8.38
N GLU A 145 77.16 -7.13 -7.95
CA GLU A 145 78.32 -7.14 -8.84
C GLU A 145 78.73 -8.56 -9.25
N PHE A 146 78.38 -9.58 -8.46
CA PHE A 146 78.79 -10.98 -8.70
C PHE A 146 78.40 -11.49 -10.09
N PHE A 147 77.26 -11.04 -10.62
CA PHE A 147 76.73 -11.44 -11.93
C PHE A 147 77.27 -10.60 -13.11
N SER A 148 78.03 -9.54 -12.85
CA SER A 148 78.53 -8.63 -13.90
C SER A 148 79.79 -9.17 -14.62
N ARG A 149 80.54 -10.08 -13.99
CA ARG A 149 81.81 -10.61 -14.50
C ARG A 149 81.96 -12.09 -14.18
N LEU A 150 82.54 -12.83 -15.12
CA LEU A 150 82.65 -14.28 -15.03
C LEU A 150 83.90 -14.76 -14.25
N GLY A 151 84.99 -14.00 -14.28
CA GLY A 151 86.25 -14.40 -13.67
C GLY A 151 86.80 -15.70 -14.29
N THR A 152 87.12 -16.69 -13.45
CA THR A 152 87.55 -18.05 -13.84
C THR A 152 86.40 -19.05 -13.94
N ASP A 153 85.16 -18.61 -13.70
CA ASP A 153 84.00 -19.49 -13.65
C ASP A 153 83.46 -19.77 -15.06
N MET A 154 82.58 -20.76 -15.18
CA MET A 154 81.92 -21.11 -16.44
C MET A 154 80.55 -20.44 -16.59
N ALA A 155 79.83 -20.22 -15.48
CA ALA A 155 78.54 -19.52 -15.50
C ALA A 155 78.18 -18.89 -14.14
N ARG A 156 77.59 -17.69 -14.16
CA ARG A 156 76.94 -17.04 -13.02
C ARG A 156 75.60 -16.49 -13.50
N LEU A 157 74.51 -17.18 -13.16
CA LEU A 157 73.17 -16.86 -13.62
C LEU A 157 72.24 -16.57 -12.44
N TYR A 158 71.25 -15.71 -12.65
CA TYR A 158 70.14 -15.55 -11.73
C TYR A 158 68.78 -15.67 -12.43
N MET A 159 67.77 -16.05 -11.65
CA MET A 159 66.35 -15.93 -11.99
C MET A 159 65.63 -15.20 -10.86
N ALA A 160 65.05 -14.05 -11.18
CA ALA A 160 64.21 -13.25 -10.31
C ALA A 160 62.74 -13.50 -10.65
N SER A 161 61.90 -13.69 -9.63
CA SER A 161 60.47 -14.01 -9.81
C SER A 161 59.62 -12.85 -10.34
N SER A 162 60.11 -11.61 -10.25
CA SER A 162 59.41 -10.40 -10.71
C SER A 162 60.39 -9.29 -11.12
N ARG A 163 59.91 -8.32 -11.90
CA ARG A 163 60.64 -7.07 -12.17
C ARG A 163 60.83 -6.20 -10.93
N GLU A 164 61.72 -5.20 -11.05
CA GLU A 164 62.09 -4.28 -9.97
C GLU A 164 60.92 -3.42 -9.45
N THR A 165 59.85 -3.26 -10.25
CA THR A 165 58.64 -2.50 -9.89
C THR A 165 57.44 -3.41 -9.57
N GLN A 166 57.61 -4.73 -9.61
CA GLN A 166 56.52 -5.69 -9.52
C GLN A 166 56.55 -6.49 -8.23
N ARG A 167 55.35 -6.88 -7.77
CA ARG A 167 55.18 -7.83 -6.67
C ARG A 167 55.27 -9.27 -7.19
N THR A 168 55.65 -10.17 -6.30
CA THR A 168 55.61 -11.62 -6.51
C THR A 168 54.42 -12.20 -5.75
N TRP A 169 53.67 -13.11 -6.37
CA TRP A 169 52.40 -13.62 -5.84
C TRP A 169 52.47 -15.10 -5.48
N GLU A 170 51.75 -15.48 -4.42
CA GLU A 170 51.42 -16.87 -4.09
C GLU A 170 49.93 -17.15 -4.28
N ASP A 171 49.57 -18.41 -4.52
CA ASP A 171 48.20 -18.78 -4.83
C ASP A 171 47.81 -20.15 -4.26
N GLU A 172 46.66 -20.22 -3.59
CA GLU A 172 46.13 -21.47 -3.03
C GLU A 172 45.88 -22.54 -4.11
N GLY A 173 45.52 -22.12 -5.33
CA GLY A 173 45.33 -23.04 -6.46
C GLY A 173 46.63 -23.69 -6.94
N ALA A 174 47.74 -22.96 -6.87
CA ALA A 174 49.08 -23.49 -7.16
C ALA A 174 49.66 -24.27 -5.96
N GLN A 175 49.28 -23.89 -4.74
CA GLN A 175 49.83 -24.34 -3.45
C GLN A 175 51.34 -24.05 -3.31
N HIS A 176 51.81 -22.99 -3.97
CA HIS A 176 53.19 -22.55 -4.08
C HIS A 176 53.19 -21.04 -4.41
N GLY A 177 54.34 -20.36 -4.27
CA GLY A 177 54.60 -19.11 -4.98
C GLY A 177 54.41 -19.32 -6.48
N VAL A 178 53.72 -18.44 -7.20
CA VAL A 178 53.32 -18.69 -8.61
C VAL A 178 54.55 -18.94 -9.49
N PHE A 179 55.64 -18.19 -9.27
CA PHE A 179 56.92 -18.42 -9.94
C PHE A 179 57.49 -19.80 -9.60
N THR A 180 57.61 -20.12 -8.31
CA THR A 180 58.15 -21.42 -7.86
C THR A 180 57.29 -22.60 -8.30
N ALA A 181 55.97 -22.44 -8.38
CA ALA A 181 55.04 -23.44 -8.87
C ALA A 181 55.38 -23.86 -10.31
N HIS A 182 55.54 -22.88 -11.21
CA HIS A 182 55.89 -23.12 -12.61
C HIS A 182 57.34 -23.58 -12.79
N LEU A 183 58.27 -23.08 -11.97
CA LEU A 183 59.65 -23.56 -11.92
C LEU A 183 59.71 -25.04 -11.56
N LEU A 184 59.09 -25.43 -10.45
CA LEU A 184 59.08 -26.82 -9.97
C LEU A 184 58.29 -27.74 -10.90
N ASP A 185 57.17 -27.29 -11.46
CA ASP A 185 56.42 -28.05 -12.46
C ASP A 185 57.31 -28.44 -13.64
N LEU A 186 58.06 -27.48 -14.18
CA LEU A 186 58.94 -27.77 -15.31
C LEU A 186 60.17 -28.60 -14.91
N LEU A 187 60.80 -28.31 -13.78
CA LEU A 187 61.94 -29.10 -13.26
C LEU A 187 61.55 -30.54 -12.89
N ASN A 188 60.29 -30.80 -12.53
CA ASN A 188 59.83 -32.13 -12.17
C ASN A 188 59.27 -32.92 -13.36
N THR A 189 58.65 -32.26 -14.33
CA THR A 189 58.00 -32.95 -15.45
C THR A 189 58.83 -32.95 -16.73
N GLY A 190 59.71 -31.96 -16.91
CA GLY A 190 60.48 -31.75 -18.13
C GLY A 190 59.61 -31.46 -19.35
N SER A 191 58.33 -31.13 -19.14
CA SER A 191 57.32 -31.06 -20.20
C SER A 191 56.63 -29.72 -20.21
N SER A 192 56.62 -29.08 -21.38
CA SER A 192 55.80 -27.92 -21.70
C SER A 192 55.41 -28.00 -23.17
N THR A 193 54.24 -27.46 -23.54
CA THR A 193 53.85 -27.32 -24.95
C THR A 193 54.93 -26.63 -25.79
N LYS A 194 55.67 -25.68 -25.21
CA LYS A 194 56.76 -24.93 -25.87
C LYS A 194 58.01 -25.77 -26.15
N LEU A 195 58.23 -26.86 -25.40
CA LEU A 195 59.40 -27.74 -25.57
C LEU A 195 59.22 -28.81 -26.66
N GLY A 196 57.98 -29.04 -27.12
CA GLY A 196 57.68 -30.02 -28.16
C GLY A 196 57.93 -31.49 -27.78
N GLY A 197 58.10 -31.78 -26.48
CA GLY A 197 58.42 -33.10 -25.94
C GLY A 197 58.73 -33.08 -24.44
N VAL A 198 59.13 -34.22 -23.89
CA VAL A 198 59.63 -34.34 -22.50
C VAL A 198 61.15 -34.35 -22.52
N ARG A 199 61.78 -33.52 -21.70
CA ARG A 199 63.23 -33.42 -21.53
C ARG A 199 63.67 -34.17 -20.27
N ASP A 200 64.82 -34.82 -20.33
CA ASP A 200 65.49 -35.41 -19.15
C ASP A 200 66.43 -34.43 -18.46
N VAL A 201 66.87 -33.42 -19.21
CA VAL A 201 67.77 -32.34 -18.77
C VAL A 201 67.30 -31.06 -19.45
N LEU A 202 67.21 -29.98 -18.69
CA LEU A 202 66.75 -28.66 -19.14
C LEU A 202 67.91 -27.67 -19.18
N ASP A 203 68.05 -26.94 -20.30
CA ASP A 203 68.88 -25.74 -20.36
C ASP A 203 68.20 -24.60 -19.57
N VAL A 204 68.89 -24.07 -18.56
CA VAL A 204 68.38 -22.96 -17.73
C VAL A 204 68.07 -21.72 -18.58
N ASP A 205 68.90 -21.45 -19.59
CA ASP A 205 68.78 -20.28 -20.47
C ASP A 205 67.78 -20.52 -21.61
N GLY A 206 68.03 -21.58 -22.39
CA GLY A 206 67.29 -21.84 -23.62
C GLY A 206 65.91 -22.48 -23.44
N GLU A 207 65.66 -23.18 -22.33
CA GLU A 207 64.47 -24.01 -22.16
C GLU A 207 63.65 -23.65 -20.90
N LEU A 208 64.27 -23.64 -19.72
CA LEU A 208 63.58 -23.43 -18.44
C LEU A 208 62.99 -22.02 -18.33
N PHE A 209 63.82 -20.99 -18.47
CA PHE A 209 63.40 -19.61 -18.27
C PHE A 209 62.35 -19.12 -19.30
N PRO A 210 62.48 -19.41 -20.62
CA PRO A 210 61.49 -18.98 -21.61
C PRO A 210 60.08 -19.57 -21.41
N VAL A 211 59.95 -20.73 -20.75
CA VAL A 211 58.65 -21.30 -20.39
C VAL A 211 58.07 -20.58 -19.17
N ILE A 212 58.90 -20.33 -18.15
CA ILE A 212 58.48 -19.62 -16.94
C ILE A 212 57.99 -18.21 -17.28
N CYS A 213 58.70 -17.48 -18.16
CA CYS A 213 58.29 -16.14 -18.62
C CYS A 213 57.00 -16.12 -19.43
N ASP A 214 56.58 -17.23 -20.02
CA ASP A 214 55.32 -17.32 -20.76
C ASP A 214 54.16 -17.62 -19.80
N GLN A 215 54.37 -18.52 -18.84
CA GLN A 215 53.29 -19.05 -18.00
C GLN A 215 52.99 -18.18 -16.76
N VAL A 216 54.02 -17.63 -16.10
CA VAL A 216 53.81 -16.83 -14.88
C VAL A 216 52.96 -15.57 -15.12
N PRO A 217 53.22 -14.73 -16.15
CA PRO A 217 52.40 -13.55 -16.39
C PRO A 217 50.93 -13.91 -16.69
N LEU A 218 50.70 -14.97 -17.46
CA LEU A 218 49.35 -15.43 -17.80
C LEU A 218 48.59 -15.92 -16.56
N TYR A 219 49.25 -16.70 -15.69
CA TYR A 219 48.65 -17.20 -14.47
C TYR A 219 48.26 -16.06 -13.53
N VAL A 220 49.18 -15.13 -13.26
CA VAL A 220 48.95 -13.99 -12.34
C VAL A 220 47.89 -13.04 -12.89
N PHE A 221 47.89 -12.76 -14.19
CA PHE A 221 46.86 -11.91 -14.79
C PHE A 221 45.47 -12.55 -14.69
N THR A 222 45.38 -13.87 -14.88
CA THR A 222 44.12 -14.62 -14.81
C THR A 222 43.56 -14.67 -13.39
N THR A 223 44.41 -14.99 -12.41
CA THR A 223 43.99 -15.32 -11.03
C THR A 223 43.98 -14.09 -10.11
N LYS A 224 44.98 -13.21 -10.22
CA LYS A 224 45.15 -12.03 -9.37
C LYS A 224 44.74 -10.72 -10.03
N GLY A 225 44.76 -10.65 -11.38
CA GLY A 225 44.52 -9.38 -12.10
C GLY A 225 45.62 -8.36 -11.94
N GLN A 226 46.81 -8.87 -11.71
CA GLN A 226 48.03 -8.10 -11.52
C GLN A 226 49.06 -8.58 -12.54
N ILE A 227 50.23 -7.95 -12.52
CA ILE A 227 51.37 -8.32 -13.37
C ILE A 227 52.48 -8.92 -12.51
N GLN A 228 53.14 -9.95 -13.05
CA GLN A 228 54.37 -10.52 -12.52
C GLN A 228 55.13 -11.11 -13.70
N GLU A 229 56.30 -10.55 -13.97
CA GLU A 229 57.15 -10.94 -15.09
C GLU A 229 58.52 -11.38 -14.54
N PRO A 230 58.84 -12.69 -14.63
CA PRO A 230 60.14 -13.20 -14.22
C PRO A 230 61.27 -12.61 -15.08
N VAL A 231 62.43 -12.42 -14.47
CA VAL A 231 63.63 -11.85 -15.10
C VAL A 231 64.81 -12.77 -14.89
N LYS A 232 65.68 -12.88 -15.90
CA LYS A 232 66.93 -13.64 -15.85
C LYS A 232 68.06 -12.72 -16.25
N GLY A 233 69.24 -12.96 -15.68
CA GLY A 233 70.46 -12.33 -16.13
C GLY A 233 71.71 -13.04 -15.65
N GLY A 234 72.84 -12.34 -15.76
CA GLY A 234 74.17 -12.84 -15.45
C GLY A 234 75.00 -13.15 -16.70
N VAL A 235 76.15 -13.79 -16.48
CA VAL A 235 77.18 -14.03 -17.50
C VAL A 235 77.51 -15.51 -17.57
N SER A 236 77.70 -16.03 -18.78
CA SER A 236 78.06 -17.43 -18.99
C SER A 236 78.97 -17.64 -20.19
N SER A 237 79.93 -18.55 -20.07
CA SER A 237 80.75 -19.06 -21.19
C SER A 237 80.35 -20.49 -21.60
N ALA A 238 79.43 -21.14 -20.87
CA ALA A 238 78.93 -22.48 -21.18
C ALA A 238 77.47 -22.67 -20.76
N THR A 239 76.74 -23.54 -21.44
CA THR A 239 75.35 -23.86 -21.08
C THR A 239 75.26 -24.45 -19.66
N VAL A 240 74.29 -23.99 -18.88
CA VAL A 240 73.96 -24.52 -17.55
C VAL A 240 72.74 -25.40 -17.69
N THR A 241 72.87 -26.67 -17.34
CA THR A 241 71.79 -27.64 -17.46
C THR A 241 71.39 -28.19 -16.10
N LEU A 242 70.09 -28.43 -15.92
CA LEU A 242 69.50 -29.02 -14.72
C LEU A 242 68.76 -30.32 -15.06
N PRO A 243 68.96 -31.42 -14.31
CA PRO A 243 68.25 -32.69 -14.53
C PRO A 243 66.77 -32.59 -14.14
N VAL A 244 65.91 -33.40 -14.77
CA VAL A 244 64.47 -33.43 -14.48
C VAL A 244 64.14 -34.51 -13.44
N GLY A 245 63.41 -34.14 -12.38
CA GLY A 245 63.15 -35.00 -11.21
C GLY A 245 62.11 -36.12 -11.40
N ARG A 246 61.32 -36.08 -12.48
CA ARG A 246 60.24 -37.04 -12.82
C ARG A 246 59.26 -37.30 -11.67
N THR A 247 58.64 -36.25 -11.13
CA THR A 247 57.52 -36.38 -10.17
C THR A 247 56.17 -35.99 -10.82
N ALA A 248 55.07 -36.56 -10.31
CA ALA A 248 53.79 -36.66 -11.03
C ALA A 248 52.88 -35.41 -11.03
N ARG A 249 53.26 -34.30 -10.38
CA ARG A 249 52.39 -33.13 -10.25
C ARG A 249 52.59 -32.19 -11.45
N ARG A 250 51.54 -31.98 -12.25
CA ARG A 250 51.53 -31.09 -13.43
C ARG A 250 50.61 -29.86 -13.24
N LEU A 251 51.07 -28.66 -13.55
CA LEU A 251 50.22 -27.47 -13.66
C LEU A 251 49.58 -27.38 -15.07
N ASN A 252 48.33 -26.94 -15.13
CA ASN A 252 47.65 -26.72 -16.41
C ASN A 252 48.21 -25.47 -17.10
N GLU A 253 48.83 -25.64 -18.26
CA GLU A 253 49.36 -24.55 -19.08
C GLU A 253 48.25 -23.58 -19.51
N GLN A 254 48.52 -22.28 -19.43
CA GLN A 254 47.58 -21.22 -19.81
C GLN A 254 47.92 -20.67 -21.19
N THR A 255 46.87 -20.33 -21.96
CA THR A 255 47.00 -19.66 -23.26
C THR A 255 46.43 -18.25 -23.18
N ALA A 256 47.06 -17.30 -23.88
CA ALA A 256 46.62 -15.90 -23.89
C ALA A 256 45.13 -15.74 -24.28
N LEU A 257 44.66 -16.49 -25.27
CA LEU A 257 43.25 -16.47 -25.70
C LEU A 257 42.31 -17.00 -24.61
N GLY A 258 42.67 -18.11 -23.94
CA GLY A 258 41.87 -18.69 -22.87
C GLY A 258 41.75 -17.77 -21.65
N THR A 259 42.83 -17.07 -21.31
CA THR A 259 42.87 -16.06 -20.26
C THR A 259 41.97 -14.86 -20.58
N ALA A 260 42.06 -14.33 -21.81
CA ALA A 260 41.22 -13.22 -22.26
C ALA A 260 39.72 -13.56 -22.18
N LEU A 261 39.31 -14.74 -22.66
CA LEU A 261 37.92 -15.19 -22.61
C LEU A 261 37.37 -15.30 -21.18
N ARG A 262 38.17 -15.81 -20.24
CA ARG A 262 37.77 -15.91 -18.82
C ARG A 262 37.54 -14.53 -18.21
N ARG A 263 38.39 -13.55 -18.52
CA ARG A 263 38.23 -12.17 -18.03
C ARG A 263 36.99 -11.49 -18.58
N VAL A 264 36.73 -11.62 -19.88
CA VAL A 264 35.50 -11.09 -20.49
C VAL A 264 34.27 -11.68 -19.81
N ARG A 265 34.25 -12.98 -19.53
CA ARG A 265 33.14 -13.63 -18.81
C ARG A 265 32.97 -13.10 -17.39
N GLN A 266 34.05 -12.91 -16.64
CA GLN A 266 33.99 -12.36 -15.28
C GLN A 266 33.43 -10.93 -15.25
N ILE A 267 33.89 -10.08 -16.18
CA ILE A 267 33.38 -8.70 -16.32
C ILE A 267 31.90 -8.73 -16.70
N GLY A 268 31.51 -9.57 -17.68
CA GLY A 268 30.12 -9.72 -18.10
C GLY A 268 29.19 -10.16 -16.95
N LEU A 269 29.64 -11.10 -16.10
CA LEU A 269 28.87 -11.54 -14.94
C LEU A 269 28.72 -10.43 -13.90
N GLY A 270 29.78 -9.66 -13.64
CA GLY A 270 29.74 -8.52 -12.72
C GLY A 270 28.80 -7.40 -13.18
N VAL A 271 28.82 -7.07 -14.47
CA VAL A 271 27.90 -6.10 -15.07
C VAL A 271 26.45 -6.59 -14.98
N ALA A 272 26.18 -7.86 -15.29
CA ALA A 272 24.84 -8.44 -15.17
C ALA A 272 24.32 -8.40 -13.72
N ALA A 273 25.17 -8.70 -12.73
CA ALA A 273 24.82 -8.58 -11.32
C ALA A 273 24.50 -7.13 -10.92
N GLY A 274 25.29 -6.16 -11.39
CA GLY A 274 25.04 -4.74 -11.17
C GLY A 274 23.71 -4.25 -11.75
N ILE A 275 23.39 -4.66 -12.99
CA ILE A 275 22.09 -4.36 -13.63
C ILE A 275 20.95 -5.00 -12.83
N GLY A 276 21.09 -6.26 -12.41
CA GLY A 276 20.09 -6.94 -11.58
C GLY A 276 19.83 -6.22 -10.25
N ALA A 277 20.89 -5.74 -9.59
CA ALA A 277 20.77 -4.96 -8.36
C ALA A 277 20.05 -3.63 -8.59
N LEU A 278 20.35 -2.91 -9.68
CA LEU A 278 19.67 -1.66 -10.04
C LEU A 278 18.19 -1.88 -10.38
N LEU A 279 17.86 -2.94 -11.10
CA LEU A 279 16.46 -3.30 -11.39
C LEU A 279 15.71 -3.65 -10.10
N CYS A 280 16.33 -4.40 -9.19
CA CYS A 280 15.75 -4.70 -7.88
C CYS A 280 15.55 -3.43 -7.03
N PHE A 281 16.52 -2.52 -7.03
CA PHE A 281 16.41 -1.24 -6.35
C PHE A 281 15.27 -0.40 -6.94
N SER A 282 15.20 -0.27 -8.27
CA SER A 282 14.12 0.44 -8.96
C SER A 282 12.75 -0.15 -8.59
N TYR A 283 12.57 -1.46 -8.73
CA TYR A 283 11.32 -2.15 -8.40
C TYR A 283 10.90 -1.96 -6.93
N THR A 284 11.85 -1.97 -6.00
CA THR A 284 11.56 -1.92 -4.54
C THR A 284 11.43 -0.51 -3.98
N MET A 285 12.17 0.47 -4.50
CA MET A 285 12.25 1.82 -3.93
C MET A 285 11.50 2.88 -4.73
N LEU A 286 11.31 2.67 -6.03
CA LEU A 286 10.60 3.64 -6.86
C LEU A 286 9.13 3.26 -7.01
N TYR A 287 8.32 4.27 -7.29
CA TYR A 287 6.93 4.10 -7.70
C TYR A 287 6.60 5.03 -8.87
N TYR A 288 5.53 4.68 -9.57
CA TYR A 288 4.84 5.57 -10.49
C TYR A 288 3.34 5.50 -10.27
N VAL A 289 2.58 6.50 -10.71
CA VAL A 289 1.11 6.57 -10.55
C VAL A 289 0.45 6.66 -11.91
N GLU A 290 -0.56 5.82 -12.15
CA GLU A 290 -1.38 5.85 -13.36
C GLU A 290 -2.86 5.53 -13.04
N PRO A 291 -3.80 5.88 -13.92
CA PRO A 291 -5.18 5.45 -13.77
C PRO A 291 -5.37 3.98 -14.20
N ASP A 292 -6.13 3.23 -13.40
CA ASP A 292 -6.58 1.88 -13.73
C ASP A 292 -7.89 1.92 -14.57
N ALA A 293 -8.25 0.80 -15.19
CA ALA A 293 -9.49 0.61 -15.94
C ALA A 293 -10.76 0.90 -15.13
N SER A 294 -10.70 0.79 -13.79
CA SER A 294 -11.77 1.17 -12.88
C SER A 294 -12.00 2.69 -12.78
N GLY A 295 -11.08 3.51 -13.31
CA GLY A 295 -11.10 4.97 -13.14
C GLY A 295 -10.62 5.43 -11.76
N SER A 296 -9.88 4.58 -11.03
CA SER A 296 -9.14 4.92 -9.81
C SER A 296 -7.66 5.16 -10.14
N LEU A 297 -7.01 6.08 -9.42
CA LEU A 297 -5.55 6.24 -9.48
C LEU A 297 -4.87 5.13 -8.66
N THR A 298 -3.90 4.45 -9.26
CA THR A 298 -3.14 3.35 -8.65
C THR A 298 -1.65 3.70 -8.58
N VAL A 299 -0.98 3.28 -7.51
CA VAL A 299 0.46 3.46 -7.31
C VAL A 299 1.15 2.12 -7.61
N HIS A 300 2.10 2.12 -8.53
CA HIS A 300 2.77 0.95 -9.08
C HIS A 300 4.23 0.86 -8.65
N ARG A 301 4.89 -0.28 -8.89
CA ARG A 301 6.30 -0.51 -8.53
C ARG A 301 7.24 -0.04 -9.64
N GLY A 302 8.37 0.57 -9.25
CA GLY A 302 9.39 0.98 -10.19
C GLY A 302 9.00 2.24 -10.96
N THR A 303 9.29 2.24 -12.25
CA THR A 303 9.07 3.37 -13.16
C THR A 303 8.42 2.86 -14.43
N ARG A 304 7.47 3.61 -15.01
CA ARG A 304 6.69 3.21 -16.19
C ARG A 304 7.52 2.60 -17.34
N TRP A 305 8.66 3.19 -17.68
CA TRP A 305 9.49 2.70 -18.80
C TRP A 305 10.13 1.32 -18.57
N LEU A 306 10.15 0.82 -17.32
CA LEU A 306 10.62 -0.52 -16.95
C LEU A 306 9.49 -1.55 -16.83
N GLU A 307 8.23 -1.17 -17.05
CA GLU A 307 7.07 -2.08 -17.01
C GLU A 307 7.28 -3.36 -17.84
N PRO A 308 7.84 -3.32 -19.08
CA PRO A 308 8.06 -4.56 -19.85
C PRO A 308 9.02 -5.55 -19.18
N VAL A 309 9.94 -5.06 -18.35
CA VAL A 309 10.89 -5.87 -17.58
C VAL A 309 10.21 -6.50 -16.37
N PHE A 310 9.28 -5.78 -15.74
CA PHE A 310 8.60 -6.20 -14.52
C PHE A 310 7.24 -6.89 -14.73
N ARG A 311 6.78 -7.06 -15.97
CA ARG A 311 5.44 -7.58 -16.33
C ARG A 311 4.99 -8.90 -15.66
N PHE A 312 5.92 -9.70 -15.14
CA PHE A 312 5.62 -10.97 -14.46
C PHE A 312 5.65 -10.87 -12.93
N LEU A 313 5.91 -9.68 -12.39
CA LEU A 313 5.94 -9.39 -10.95
C LEU A 313 4.68 -8.63 -10.53
N PRO A 314 4.28 -8.69 -9.25
CA PRO A 314 3.13 -7.93 -8.75
C PRO A 314 3.39 -6.42 -8.81
N ASP A 315 2.76 -5.73 -9.75
CA ASP A 315 3.08 -4.34 -10.06
C ASP A 315 2.36 -3.32 -9.16
N VAL A 316 1.07 -3.50 -8.90
CA VAL A 316 0.29 -2.57 -8.07
C VAL A 316 0.80 -2.62 -6.62
N ARG A 317 1.12 -1.46 -6.05
CA ARG A 317 1.40 -1.30 -4.60
C ARG A 317 0.14 -0.96 -3.84
N VAL A 318 -0.56 0.07 -4.29
CA VAL A 318 -1.71 0.66 -3.60
C VAL A 318 -2.74 1.08 -4.65
N ASP A 319 -3.99 0.71 -4.44
CA ASP A 319 -5.14 1.35 -5.08
C ASP A 319 -5.58 2.49 -4.17
N THR A 320 -5.43 3.73 -4.64
CA THR A 320 -5.63 4.92 -3.80
C THR A 320 -7.11 5.15 -3.49
N GLY A 321 -8.01 4.71 -4.37
CA GLY A 321 -9.43 5.02 -4.35
C GLY A 321 -9.78 6.46 -4.78
N ILE A 322 -8.79 7.25 -5.22
CA ILE A 322 -8.99 8.59 -5.76
C ILE A 322 -9.46 8.48 -7.21
N ASN A 323 -10.60 9.09 -7.53
CA ASN A 323 -11.21 8.94 -8.83
C ASN A 323 -10.53 9.85 -9.88
N VAL A 324 -10.40 9.38 -11.12
CA VAL A 324 -9.88 10.16 -12.25
C VAL A 324 -10.75 11.40 -12.53
N ARG A 325 -12.03 11.40 -12.14
CA ARG A 325 -12.91 12.58 -12.19
C ARG A 325 -12.48 13.72 -11.27
N ASP A 326 -11.65 13.43 -10.27
CA ASP A 326 -11.09 14.45 -9.36
C ASP A 326 -9.83 15.11 -9.93
N LEU A 327 -9.39 14.74 -11.14
CA LEU A 327 -8.26 15.37 -11.81
C LEU A 327 -8.55 16.82 -12.19
N SER A 328 -7.50 17.65 -12.18
CA SER A 328 -7.59 19.04 -12.56
C SER A 328 -8.03 19.21 -14.02
N ALA A 329 -8.89 20.20 -14.28
CA ALA A 329 -9.22 20.63 -15.63
C ALA A 329 -7.99 21.22 -16.37
N ASN A 330 -6.92 21.59 -15.65
CA ASN A 330 -5.67 22.05 -16.24
C ASN A 330 -4.82 20.86 -16.74
N PRO A 331 -4.62 20.70 -18.07
CA PRO A 331 -3.88 19.56 -18.61
C PRO A 331 -2.41 19.52 -18.18
N ALA A 332 -1.81 20.65 -17.82
CA ALA A 332 -0.43 20.68 -17.33
C ALA A 332 -0.30 19.96 -15.96
N ALA A 333 -1.36 19.95 -15.17
CA ALA A 333 -1.41 19.30 -13.86
C ALA A 333 -1.88 17.84 -13.95
N SER A 334 -2.88 17.53 -14.79
CA SER A 334 -3.47 16.18 -14.87
C SER A 334 -2.68 15.19 -15.74
N ARG A 335 -2.08 15.62 -16.86
CA ARG A 335 -1.40 14.73 -17.81
C ARG A 335 -0.27 13.87 -17.22
N PRO A 336 0.57 14.35 -16.28
CA PRO A 336 1.57 13.50 -15.65
C PRO A 336 1.00 12.27 -14.94
N LEU A 337 -0.18 12.41 -14.31
CA LEU A 337 -0.90 11.30 -13.68
C LEU A 337 -1.56 10.40 -14.72
N GLU A 338 -2.23 10.98 -15.71
CA GLU A 338 -2.87 10.22 -16.80
C GLU A 338 -1.86 9.38 -17.60
N GLY A 339 -0.67 9.92 -17.81
CA GLY A 339 0.39 9.29 -18.61
C GLY A 339 1.34 8.38 -17.84
N GLY A 340 1.16 8.20 -16.53
CA GLY A 340 2.06 7.36 -15.72
C GLY A 340 3.46 7.95 -15.49
N TYR A 341 3.65 9.26 -15.70
CA TYR A 341 4.94 9.95 -15.58
C TYR A 341 5.20 10.50 -14.17
N THR A 342 4.17 10.53 -13.33
CA THR A 342 4.31 10.87 -11.92
C THR A 342 5.07 9.75 -11.21
N THR A 343 6.28 10.05 -10.74
CA THR A 343 7.18 9.08 -10.07
C THR A 343 7.74 9.64 -8.77
N GLY A 344 8.23 8.75 -7.91
CA GLY A 344 8.95 9.16 -6.71
C GLY A 344 9.58 7.98 -5.96
N VAL A 345 10.05 8.26 -4.74
CA VAL A 345 10.67 7.27 -3.85
C VAL A 345 9.68 6.84 -2.79
N TRP A 346 9.41 5.53 -2.72
CA TRP A 346 8.37 4.94 -1.88
C TRP A 346 8.57 5.19 -0.37
N THR A 347 9.82 5.28 0.08
CA THR A 347 10.17 5.46 1.50
C THR A 347 10.14 6.92 1.95
N HIS A 348 9.92 7.87 1.05
CA HIS A 348 9.86 9.29 1.42
C HIS A 348 8.58 9.59 2.21
N LEU A 349 8.77 10.26 3.35
CA LEU A 349 7.70 10.75 4.22
C LEU A 349 7.65 12.28 4.17
N THR A 350 6.45 12.82 4.27
CA THR A 350 6.17 14.26 4.39
C THR A 350 6.48 14.75 5.80
N ALA A 351 6.45 16.07 6.00
CA ALA A 351 6.60 16.68 7.33
C ALA A 351 5.47 16.26 8.30
N ASP A 352 4.29 15.92 7.77
CA ASP A 352 3.13 15.40 8.51
C ASP A 352 3.16 13.87 8.72
N GLY A 353 4.26 13.21 8.32
CA GLY A 353 4.56 11.80 8.64
C GLY A 353 3.83 10.74 7.79
N TYR A 354 3.27 11.11 6.63
CA TYR A 354 2.69 10.17 5.66
C TYR A 354 3.54 10.04 4.40
N ARG A 355 3.32 9.02 3.57
CA ARG A 355 4.09 8.83 2.33
C ARG A 355 3.88 9.98 1.34
N SER A 356 4.97 10.49 0.78
CA SER A 356 4.94 11.66 -0.10
C SER A 356 4.27 11.43 -1.46
N TRP A 357 3.94 10.18 -1.83
CA TRP A 357 3.25 9.91 -3.09
C TRP A 357 1.91 10.64 -3.19
N TYR A 358 1.22 10.87 -2.07
CA TYR A 358 -0.02 11.62 -2.08
C TYR A 358 0.20 13.07 -2.50
N GLU A 359 1.26 13.75 -2.04
CA GLU A 359 1.53 15.15 -2.44
C GLU A 359 1.73 15.27 -3.95
N THR A 360 2.33 14.23 -4.56
CA THR A 360 2.53 14.19 -6.01
C THR A 360 1.23 13.92 -6.77
N VAL A 361 0.32 13.13 -6.19
CA VAL A 361 -1.04 12.95 -6.72
C VAL A 361 -1.87 14.22 -6.56
N ALA A 362 -1.88 14.83 -5.37
CA ALA A 362 -2.62 16.04 -5.05
C ALA A 362 -2.29 17.21 -5.99
N ALA A 363 -1.04 17.31 -6.44
CA ALA A 363 -0.60 18.32 -7.42
C ALA A 363 -1.32 18.23 -8.78
N GLY A 364 -1.85 17.06 -9.14
CA GLY A 364 -2.62 16.86 -10.38
C GLY A 364 -4.14 16.82 -10.18
N LEU A 365 -4.62 16.94 -8.95
CA LEU A 365 -6.05 16.99 -8.63
C LEU A 365 -6.62 18.40 -8.85
N GLU A 366 -7.94 18.46 -9.02
CA GLU A 366 -8.69 19.70 -8.98
C GLU A 366 -8.58 20.33 -7.57
N PRO A 367 -8.43 21.66 -7.43
CA PRO A 367 -8.11 22.27 -6.13
C PRO A 367 -9.14 21.97 -5.03
N SER A 368 -10.44 21.88 -5.37
CA SER A 368 -11.48 21.56 -4.40
C SER A 368 -11.43 20.09 -3.97
N ALA A 369 -11.10 19.19 -4.90
CA ALA A 369 -10.86 17.78 -4.61
C ALA A 369 -9.60 17.57 -3.74
N ALA A 370 -8.48 18.20 -4.07
CA ALA A 370 -7.25 18.16 -3.28
C ALA A 370 -7.50 18.62 -1.84
N ALA A 371 -8.19 19.77 -1.68
CA ALA A 371 -8.59 20.30 -0.38
C ALA A 371 -9.44 19.31 0.43
N ARG A 372 -10.41 18.65 -0.23
CA ARG A 372 -11.23 17.62 0.41
C ARG A 372 -10.38 16.47 0.94
N TYR A 373 -9.46 15.93 0.14
CA TYR A 373 -8.59 14.84 0.57
C TYR A 373 -7.59 15.27 1.66
N GLU A 374 -7.11 16.51 1.67
CA GLU A 374 -6.28 17.04 2.76
C GLU A 374 -7.01 17.08 4.11
N VAL A 375 -8.29 17.44 4.10
CA VAL A 375 -9.15 17.35 5.30
C VAL A 375 -9.27 15.91 5.80
N LEU A 376 -9.45 14.97 4.87
CA LEU A 376 -9.51 13.54 5.18
C LEU A 376 -8.18 13.02 5.71
N LEU A 377 -7.04 13.46 5.17
CA LEU A 377 -5.70 13.13 5.67
C LEU A 377 -5.43 13.70 7.07
N GLY A 378 -6.01 14.85 7.39
CA GLY A 378 -5.78 15.55 8.65
C GLY A 378 -4.46 16.31 8.70
N THR A 379 -4.02 16.86 7.57
CA THR A 379 -2.81 17.70 7.49
C THR A 379 -3.03 19.05 8.17
N ARG A 380 -1.95 19.64 8.72
CA ARG A 380 -2.02 20.92 9.44
C ARG A 380 -2.29 22.12 8.52
N GLY A 381 -2.04 21.97 7.21
CA GLY A 381 -2.21 23.02 6.19
C GLY A 381 -3.64 23.21 5.64
N SER A 382 -4.59 22.30 5.92
CA SER A 382 -5.92 22.34 5.26
C SER A 382 -6.80 23.55 5.60
N ALA A 383 -6.37 24.46 6.47
CA ALA A 383 -7.11 25.68 6.80
C ALA A 383 -7.15 26.70 5.64
N ALA A 384 -6.21 26.63 4.69
CA ALA A 384 -6.05 27.67 3.66
C ALA A 384 -7.01 27.54 2.45
N SER A 385 -7.59 26.37 2.20
CA SER A 385 -8.37 26.11 0.97
C SER A 385 -9.84 26.57 1.03
N ASN A 386 -10.35 26.96 2.20
CA ASN A 386 -11.76 27.31 2.41
C ASN A 386 -11.94 28.73 2.96
N VAL A 387 -11.06 29.67 2.59
CA VAL A 387 -11.31 31.09 2.89
C VAL A 387 -12.46 31.55 2.01
N LEU A 388 -13.67 31.47 2.56
CA LEU A 388 -14.86 32.01 1.93
C LEU A 388 -14.71 33.52 1.75
N ASN A 389 -15.11 34.01 0.58
CA ASN A 389 -15.17 35.43 0.25
C ASN A 389 -16.51 35.73 -0.46
N GLU A 390 -16.72 36.99 -0.81
CA GLU A 390 -17.97 37.45 -1.43
C GLU A 390 -18.29 36.81 -2.79
N PHE A 391 -17.29 36.21 -3.45
CA PHE A 391 -17.43 35.51 -4.74
C PHE A 391 -17.49 33.98 -4.61
N SER A 392 -17.46 33.44 -3.39
CA SER A 392 -17.52 31.99 -3.17
C SER A 392 -18.83 31.41 -3.71
N LEU A 393 -18.71 30.28 -4.42
CA LEU A 393 -19.86 29.58 -4.95
C LEU A 393 -20.62 28.85 -3.84
N PRO A 394 -21.92 28.55 -4.03
CA PRO A 394 -22.70 27.77 -3.06
C PRO A 394 -22.06 26.40 -2.73
N SER A 395 -21.42 25.77 -3.71
CA SER A 395 -20.65 24.53 -3.53
C SER A 395 -19.45 24.70 -2.59
N ASP A 396 -18.76 25.84 -2.65
CA ASP A 396 -17.61 26.14 -1.80
C ASP A 396 -18.04 26.32 -0.34
N ILE A 397 -19.20 26.96 -0.12
CA ILE A 397 -19.81 27.13 1.21
C ILE A 397 -20.19 25.76 1.79
N ALA A 398 -20.79 24.87 0.98
CA ALA A 398 -21.10 23.51 1.39
C ALA A 398 -19.84 22.70 1.73
N ALA A 399 -18.79 22.81 0.92
CA ALA A 399 -17.50 22.17 1.16
C ALA A 399 -16.82 22.69 2.43
N ALA A 400 -16.91 23.99 2.70
CA ALA A 400 -16.42 24.60 3.94
C ALA A 400 -17.16 24.07 5.17
N ALA A 401 -18.49 23.98 5.11
CA ALA A 401 -19.32 23.40 6.18
C ALA A 401 -18.99 21.93 6.43
N TRP A 402 -18.86 21.13 5.36
CA TRP A 402 -18.44 19.72 5.46
C TRP A 402 -17.06 19.58 6.09
N SER A 403 -16.12 20.45 5.72
CA SER A 403 -14.75 20.44 6.24
C SER A 403 -14.72 20.79 7.74
N ALA A 404 -15.44 21.83 8.16
CA ALA A 404 -15.59 22.19 9.57
C ALA A 404 -16.20 21.03 10.39
N MET A 405 -17.16 20.30 9.81
CA MET A 405 -17.75 19.11 10.42
C MET A 405 -16.73 17.97 10.54
N ALA A 406 -16.02 17.64 9.47
CA ALA A 406 -15.00 16.60 9.48
C ALA A 406 -13.92 16.86 10.56
N ARG A 407 -13.55 18.13 10.77
CA ARG A 407 -12.60 18.56 11.81
C ARG A 407 -13.22 18.74 13.21
N SER A 408 -14.56 18.77 13.31
CA SER A 408 -15.31 19.18 14.50
C SER A 408 -14.84 20.53 15.07
N GLN A 409 -14.73 21.55 14.23
CA GLN A 409 -14.29 22.90 14.60
C GLN A 409 -15.49 23.88 14.60
N PRO A 410 -16.18 24.07 15.73
CA PRO A 410 -17.37 24.93 15.79
C PRO A 410 -17.08 26.42 15.64
N ILE A 411 -15.81 26.85 15.76
CA ILE A 411 -15.38 28.25 15.68
C ILE A 411 -15.51 28.81 14.25
N GLU A 412 -15.41 27.94 13.23
CA GLU A 412 -15.54 28.34 11.82
C GLU A 412 -17.00 28.54 11.38
N LEU A 413 -17.96 28.11 12.22
CA LEU A 413 -19.38 28.06 11.85
C LEU A 413 -19.98 29.43 11.56
N ASP A 414 -19.68 30.44 12.39
CA ASP A 414 -20.24 31.78 12.22
C ASP A 414 -19.75 32.45 10.93
N ALA A 415 -18.53 32.12 10.47
CA ALA A 415 -17.99 32.61 9.21
C ALA A 415 -18.69 31.94 8.00
N ILE A 416 -18.96 30.64 8.09
CA ILE A 416 -19.65 29.88 7.05
C ILE A 416 -21.11 30.33 6.93
N LEU A 417 -21.83 30.42 8.06
CA LEU A 417 -23.25 30.77 8.09
C LEU A 417 -23.53 32.19 7.55
N LYS A 418 -22.57 33.12 7.64
CA LYS A 418 -22.68 34.47 7.08
C LYS A 418 -22.72 34.52 5.55
N HIS A 419 -22.20 33.50 4.87
CA HIS A 419 -22.18 33.44 3.40
C HIS A 419 -23.45 32.83 2.80
N LEU A 420 -24.38 32.35 3.63
CA LEU A 420 -25.69 31.90 3.15
C LEU A 420 -26.51 33.12 2.66
N PRO A 421 -27.34 32.97 1.61
CA PRO A 421 -28.12 34.06 1.03
C PRO A 421 -29.34 34.36 1.91
N VAL A 422 -29.09 34.95 3.08
CA VAL A 422 -30.11 35.32 4.05
C VAL A 422 -29.96 36.79 4.42
N ASP A 423 -31.10 37.48 4.55
CA ASP A 423 -31.12 38.83 5.08
C ASP A 423 -31.02 38.76 6.62
N PHE A 424 -29.88 39.18 7.16
CA PHE A 424 -29.64 39.25 8.60
C PHE A 424 -30.22 40.52 9.24
N GLU A 425 -30.43 41.58 8.47
CA GLU A 425 -30.95 42.88 8.93
C GLU A 425 -32.48 42.86 9.04
N GLU A 426 -33.15 42.08 8.18
CA GLU A 426 -34.60 41.89 8.28
C GLU A 426 -34.98 41.20 9.60
N PRO A 427 -36.01 41.70 10.33
CA PRO A 427 -36.55 40.97 11.47
C PRO A 427 -37.00 39.57 11.06
N LEU A 428 -36.80 38.58 11.94
CA LEU A 428 -37.15 37.19 11.62
C LEU A 428 -38.65 37.04 11.35
N LEU A 429 -39.50 37.67 12.18
CA LEU A 429 -40.96 37.63 12.09
C LEU A 429 -41.50 38.79 11.24
N THR A 430 -41.55 38.59 9.92
CA THR A 430 -42.15 39.51 8.96
C THR A 430 -43.11 38.75 8.05
N PRO A 431 -44.28 39.32 7.68
CA PRO A 431 -45.21 38.68 6.74
C PRO A 431 -44.55 38.40 5.38
N PHE A 432 -44.88 37.26 4.77
CA PHE A 432 -44.48 36.95 3.40
C PHE A 432 -45.08 37.98 2.43
N ASN A 433 -44.21 38.64 1.66
CA ASN A 433 -44.61 39.56 0.61
C ASN A 433 -44.33 38.91 -0.75
N PRO A 434 -45.36 38.48 -1.51
CA PRO A 434 -45.19 37.88 -2.83
C PRO A 434 -44.67 38.85 -3.90
N ASP A 435 -44.63 40.16 -3.62
CA ASP A 435 -44.07 41.17 -4.53
C ASP A 435 -42.59 41.49 -4.22
N LYS A 436 -42.02 40.91 -3.15
CA LYS A 436 -40.61 41.09 -2.79
C LYS A 436 -39.74 40.23 -3.72
N LEU A 437 -38.78 40.86 -4.39
CA LEU A 437 -37.83 40.19 -5.26
C LEU A 437 -36.42 40.24 -4.66
N ASP A 438 -35.96 39.14 -4.05
CA ASP A 438 -34.57 38.96 -3.60
C ASP A 438 -33.73 38.22 -4.64
N PHE A 439 -33.01 38.98 -5.48
CA PHE A 439 -32.17 38.40 -6.53
C PHE A 439 -31.00 37.56 -6.01
N ASN A 440 -30.62 37.66 -4.72
CA ASN A 440 -29.58 36.80 -4.14
C ASN A 440 -29.98 35.33 -4.11
N VAL A 441 -31.29 35.05 -3.97
CA VAL A 441 -31.84 33.70 -3.98
C VAL A 441 -32.56 33.40 -5.30
N LEU A 442 -33.31 34.33 -5.88
CA LEU A 442 -34.19 34.08 -7.03
C LEU A 442 -33.49 33.51 -8.27
N ASP A 443 -32.27 33.97 -8.55
CA ASP A 443 -31.52 33.56 -9.74
C ASP A 443 -30.83 32.21 -9.58
N ARG A 444 -30.74 31.69 -8.35
CA ARG A 444 -30.02 30.46 -8.01
C ARG A 444 -30.63 29.23 -8.68
N SER A 445 -29.74 28.33 -9.11
CA SER A 445 -30.12 27.03 -9.67
C SER A 445 -30.62 26.07 -8.59
N VAL A 446 -31.25 24.97 -8.99
CA VAL A 446 -31.64 23.90 -8.06
C VAL A 446 -30.43 23.37 -7.28
N GLY A 447 -29.31 23.14 -7.96
CA GLY A 447 -28.07 22.67 -7.34
C GLY A 447 -27.48 23.67 -6.34
N ASP A 448 -27.59 24.97 -6.60
CA ASP A 448 -27.16 26.00 -5.64
C ASP A 448 -27.99 25.94 -4.35
N MET A 449 -29.31 25.81 -4.47
CA MET A 449 -30.22 25.68 -3.33
C MET A 449 -29.94 24.41 -2.52
N GLU A 450 -29.65 23.30 -3.19
CA GLU A 450 -29.23 22.05 -2.54
C GLU A 450 -27.87 22.17 -1.85
N ALA A 451 -26.92 22.91 -2.43
CA ALA A 451 -25.64 23.18 -1.80
C ALA A 451 -25.80 24.01 -0.51
N PHE A 452 -26.64 25.03 -0.51
CA PHE A 452 -26.97 25.78 0.71
C PHE A 452 -27.68 24.92 1.77
N ALA A 453 -28.61 24.07 1.37
CA ALA A 453 -29.24 23.10 2.27
C ALA A 453 -28.19 22.14 2.87
N SER A 454 -27.27 21.63 2.04
CA SER A 454 -26.16 20.78 2.49
C SER A 454 -25.23 21.50 3.47
N ALA A 455 -24.92 22.77 3.23
CA ALA A 455 -24.13 23.60 4.13
C ALA A 455 -24.80 23.72 5.52
N LEU A 456 -26.12 23.92 5.55
CA LEU A 456 -26.91 23.95 6.78
C LEU A 456 -26.97 22.58 7.46
N ASP A 457 -27.07 21.50 6.71
CA ASP A 457 -27.05 20.12 7.22
C ASP A 457 -25.73 19.81 7.95
N TYR A 458 -24.59 20.10 7.32
CA TYR A 458 -23.28 19.93 7.95
C TYR A 458 -23.10 20.87 9.15
N SER A 459 -23.58 22.11 9.04
CA SER A 459 -23.58 23.08 10.13
C SER A 459 -24.39 22.60 11.34
N ALA A 460 -25.58 22.04 11.11
CA ALA A 460 -26.46 21.49 12.13
C ALA A 460 -25.85 20.24 12.79
N ALA A 461 -25.09 19.44 12.04
CA ALA A 461 -24.33 18.32 12.59
C ALA A 461 -23.27 18.80 13.60
N ILE A 462 -22.70 20.00 13.43
CA ILE A 462 -21.72 20.63 14.35
C ILE A 462 -22.41 21.31 15.53
N ASP A 463 -23.31 22.26 15.28
CA ASP A 463 -24.02 23.03 16.30
C ASP A 463 -25.45 23.36 15.85
N PRO A 464 -26.44 22.54 16.23
CA PRO A 464 -27.82 22.74 15.80
C PRO A 464 -28.50 23.95 16.45
N VAL A 465 -27.94 24.52 17.52
CA VAL A 465 -28.50 25.70 18.20
C VAL A 465 -28.18 26.95 17.38
N ARG A 466 -26.92 27.09 16.94
CA ARG A 466 -26.48 28.21 16.09
C ARG A 466 -27.05 28.15 14.67
N THR A 467 -27.24 26.95 14.13
CA THR A 467 -27.77 26.78 12.77
C THR A 467 -29.27 27.08 12.67
N MET A 468 -30.06 26.83 13.72
CA MET A 468 -31.52 27.02 13.72
C MET A 468 -31.98 28.42 13.24
N PRO A 469 -31.50 29.55 13.80
CA PRO A 469 -31.95 30.87 13.35
C PRO A 469 -31.60 31.16 11.89
N VAL A 470 -30.46 30.68 11.40
CA VAL A 470 -30.02 30.88 10.01
C VAL A 470 -30.85 30.02 9.06
N TYR A 471 -31.15 28.78 9.46
CA TYR A 471 -32.08 27.91 8.75
C TYR A 471 -33.46 28.56 8.56
N LEU A 472 -34.03 29.14 9.63
CA LEU A 472 -35.35 29.80 9.54
C LEU A 472 -35.33 30.99 8.56
N ARG A 473 -34.24 31.76 8.53
CA ARG A 473 -34.07 32.85 7.55
C ARG A 473 -33.93 32.31 6.13
N PHE A 474 -33.17 31.25 5.93
CA PHE A 474 -33.02 30.62 4.63
C PHE A 474 -34.33 29.96 4.15
N ALA A 475 -35.14 29.43 5.06
CA ALA A 475 -36.49 28.95 4.74
C ALA A 475 -37.40 30.08 4.22
N LYS A 476 -37.26 31.31 4.75
CA LYS A 476 -37.94 32.49 4.19
C LYS A 476 -37.47 32.80 2.77
N ALA A 477 -36.17 32.89 2.55
CA ALA A 477 -35.60 33.12 1.21
C ALA A 477 -36.01 32.02 0.21
N THR A 478 -36.07 30.76 0.67
CA THR A 478 -36.53 29.64 -0.16
C THR A 478 -38.01 29.75 -0.51
N GLN A 479 -38.85 30.29 0.37
CA GLN A 479 -40.26 30.56 0.06
C GLN A 479 -40.39 31.60 -1.06
N GLU A 480 -39.57 32.64 -1.06
CA GLU A 480 -39.49 33.62 -2.15
C GLU A 480 -39.06 32.93 -3.46
N TRP A 481 -38.01 32.09 -3.41
CA TRP A 481 -37.60 31.28 -4.58
C TRP A 481 -38.74 30.42 -5.14
N LEU A 482 -39.50 29.74 -4.27
CA LEU A 482 -40.62 28.88 -4.68
C LEU A 482 -41.84 29.65 -5.21
N ALA A 483 -42.01 30.92 -4.83
CA ALA A 483 -43.11 31.76 -5.30
C ALA A 483 -42.88 32.25 -6.73
N HIS A 484 -41.61 32.50 -7.10
CA HIS A 484 -41.25 33.11 -8.38
C HIS A 484 -40.64 32.14 -9.41
N ASN A 485 -40.26 30.92 -9.00
CA ASN A 485 -39.75 29.90 -9.90
C ASN A 485 -40.78 28.78 -10.16
N THR A 486 -40.92 28.40 -11.42
CA THR A 486 -41.79 27.29 -11.87
C THR A 486 -40.98 26.09 -12.35
N ASP A 487 -41.56 24.88 -12.30
CA ASP A 487 -40.91 23.67 -12.83
C ASP A 487 -40.68 23.77 -14.36
N ALA A 488 -41.49 24.56 -15.06
CA ALA A 488 -41.28 24.86 -16.48
C ALA A 488 -39.97 25.64 -16.74
N GLN A 489 -39.58 26.52 -15.81
CA GLN A 489 -38.36 27.34 -15.92
C GLN A 489 -37.11 26.61 -15.41
N ARG A 490 -37.24 25.81 -14.35
CA ARG A 490 -36.09 25.23 -13.61
C ARG A 490 -35.91 23.72 -13.80
N GLY A 491 -36.78 23.08 -14.58
CA GLY A 491 -36.76 21.64 -14.82
C GLY A 491 -37.83 20.88 -14.03
N ARG A 492 -38.11 19.66 -14.46
CA ARG A 492 -39.12 18.80 -13.84
C ARG A 492 -38.83 18.61 -12.35
N ASP A 493 -39.85 18.77 -11.52
CA ASP A 493 -39.81 18.62 -10.06
C ASP A 493 -38.87 19.58 -9.30
N ALA A 494 -38.32 20.61 -9.96
CA ALA A 494 -37.38 21.56 -9.35
C ALA A 494 -37.89 22.17 -8.04
N ARG A 495 -39.17 22.59 -7.98
CA ARG A 495 -39.78 23.15 -6.77
C ARG A 495 -39.94 22.11 -5.66
N ALA A 496 -40.20 20.86 -6.01
CA ALA A 496 -40.30 19.78 -5.04
C ALA A 496 -38.92 19.42 -4.49
N THR A 497 -37.90 19.32 -5.36
CA THR A 497 -36.52 19.04 -4.99
C THR A 497 -35.97 20.07 -4.01
N VAL A 498 -36.04 21.36 -4.34
CA VAL A 498 -35.56 22.45 -3.46
C VAL A 498 -36.32 22.46 -2.14
N ARG A 499 -37.65 22.34 -2.17
CA ARG A 499 -38.48 22.31 -0.96
C ARG A 499 -38.09 21.16 -0.05
N ASN A 500 -37.91 19.96 -0.60
CA ASN A 500 -37.57 18.77 0.17
C ASN A 500 -36.15 18.86 0.76
N ALA A 501 -35.18 19.34 -0.02
CA ALA A 501 -33.81 19.55 0.45
C ALA A 501 -33.77 20.52 1.64
N VAL A 502 -34.42 21.68 1.52
CA VAL A 502 -34.44 22.69 2.58
C VAL A 502 -35.30 22.25 3.77
N ALA A 503 -36.47 21.65 3.54
CA ALA A 503 -37.31 21.11 4.61
C ALA A 503 -36.58 20.05 5.46
N GLY A 504 -35.76 19.22 4.81
CA GLY A 504 -34.98 18.15 5.46
C GLY A 504 -34.00 18.64 6.52
N VAL A 505 -33.48 19.86 6.36
CA VAL A 505 -32.52 20.47 7.30
C VAL A 505 -33.10 20.55 8.72
N LEU A 506 -34.40 20.81 8.87
CA LEU A 506 -35.02 20.88 10.19
C LEU A 506 -35.01 19.52 10.89
N ALA A 507 -35.19 18.42 10.15
CA ALA A 507 -35.10 17.08 10.72
C ALA A 507 -33.67 16.77 11.21
N VAL A 508 -32.65 17.21 10.47
CA VAL A 508 -31.24 17.10 10.87
C VAL A 508 -30.96 17.92 12.13
N ILE A 509 -31.41 19.17 12.19
CA ILE A 509 -31.29 20.04 13.39
C ILE A 509 -31.94 19.36 14.61
N VAL A 510 -33.17 18.89 14.48
CA VAL A 510 -33.91 18.27 15.59
C VAL A 510 -33.21 16.99 16.07
N ARG A 511 -32.71 16.16 15.14
CA ARG A 511 -32.01 14.93 15.50
C ARG A 511 -30.66 15.22 16.15
N ALA A 512 -29.93 16.20 15.65
CA ALA A 512 -28.70 16.71 16.23
C ALA A 512 -28.90 17.25 17.66
N ARG A 513 -30.04 17.88 17.94
CA ARG A 513 -30.43 18.31 19.31
C ARG A 513 -30.72 17.14 20.22
N LYS A 514 -31.56 16.20 19.77
CA LYS A 514 -31.87 14.97 20.53
C LYS A 514 -30.62 14.16 20.86
N ASP A 515 -29.70 14.01 19.91
CA ASP A 515 -28.41 13.34 20.10
C ASP A 515 -27.54 13.98 21.19
N ARG A 516 -27.72 15.29 21.43
CA ARG A 516 -27.05 16.07 22.47
C ARG A 516 -27.87 16.18 23.78
N GLY A 517 -28.95 15.42 23.92
CA GLY A 517 -29.82 15.45 25.10
C GLY A 517 -30.68 16.71 25.22
N MET A 518 -30.81 17.49 24.14
CA MET A 518 -31.65 18.69 24.09
C MET A 518 -33.09 18.33 23.66
N PRO A 519 -34.11 19.15 24.01
CA PRO A 519 -35.45 18.99 23.45
C PRO A 519 -35.44 19.15 21.92
N ALA A 520 -36.31 18.38 21.27
CA ALA A 520 -36.45 18.32 19.81
C ALA A 520 -36.53 19.71 19.19
N LEU A 521 -37.50 20.50 19.66
CA LEU A 521 -37.64 21.93 19.45
C LEU A 521 -37.78 22.58 20.84
N ASP A 522 -37.13 23.73 21.04
CA ASP A 522 -37.44 24.58 22.20
C ASP A 522 -38.71 25.41 21.95
N SER A 523 -39.32 25.90 23.03
CA SER A 523 -40.56 26.67 22.99
C SER A 523 -40.48 27.92 22.11
N GLY A 524 -39.32 28.57 22.07
CA GLY A 524 -39.06 29.73 21.21
C GLY A 524 -39.08 29.36 19.73
N SER A 525 -38.35 28.31 19.34
CA SER A 525 -38.31 27.81 17.98
C SER A 525 -39.68 27.34 17.49
N THR A 526 -40.43 26.61 18.34
CA THR A 526 -41.80 26.19 18.01
C THR A 526 -42.73 27.39 17.81
N ALA A 527 -42.65 28.42 18.65
CA ALA A 527 -43.46 29.62 18.51
C ALA A 527 -43.12 30.38 17.22
N THR A 528 -41.83 30.52 16.90
CA THR A 528 -41.35 31.19 15.68
C THR A 528 -41.79 30.45 14.43
N ILE A 529 -41.66 29.12 14.37
CA ILE A 529 -42.11 28.31 13.22
C ILE A 529 -43.62 28.48 13.01
N LYS A 530 -44.43 28.41 14.08
CA LYS A 530 -45.87 28.62 14.00
C LYS A 530 -46.24 30.03 13.51
N ALA A 531 -45.57 31.05 14.04
CA ALA A 531 -45.79 32.43 13.64
C ALA A 531 -45.44 32.63 12.15
N LEU A 532 -44.31 32.11 11.69
CA LEU A 532 -43.91 32.18 10.29
C LEU A 532 -44.85 31.41 9.35
N SER A 533 -45.29 30.20 9.74
CA SER A 533 -46.26 29.43 8.95
C SER A 533 -47.56 30.24 8.76
N ALA A 534 -48.07 30.87 9.83
CA ALA A 534 -49.24 31.76 9.78
C ALA A 534 -49.00 33.05 8.96
N MET A 535 -47.75 33.47 8.83
CA MET A 535 -47.32 34.65 8.06
C MET A 535 -47.05 34.36 6.58
N GLY A 536 -47.42 33.18 6.07
CA GLY A 536 -47.34 32.85 4.63
C GLY A 536 -46.14 31.97 4.23
N TYR A 537 -45.37 31.45 5.18
CA TYR A 537 -44.24 30.54 4.93
C TYR A 537 -44.58 29.05 5.12
N SER A 538 -45.87 28.71 5.16
CA SER A 538 -46.38 27.36 5.43
C SER A 538 -45.88 26.30 4.43
N ASN A 539 -45.67 26.65 3.16
CA ASN A 539 -45.26 25.69 2.13
C ASN A 539 -43.89 25.02 2.43
N ILE A 540 -42.92 25.76 2.98
CA ILE A 540 -41.65 25.19 3.45
C ILE A 540 -41.78 24.67 4.87
N LEU A 541 -42.34 25.47 5.79
CA LEU A 541 -42.28 25.16 7.22
C LEU A 541 -43.18 24.00 7.62
N ASP A 542 -44.35 23.85 7.01
CA ASP A 542 -45.22 22.70 7.30
C ASP A 542 -44.64 21.42 6.71
N SER A 543 -43.98 21.52 5.54
CA SER A 543 -43.20 20.41 4.96
C SER A 543 -42.03 20.04 5.87
N ALA A 544 -41.32 21.02 6.42
CA ALA A 544 -40.21 20.81 7.34
C ALA A 544 -40.67 20.16 8.65
N VAL A 545 -41.75 20.67 9.25
CA VAL A 545 -42.38 20.10 10.46
C VAL A 545 -42.86 18.68 10.22
N GLY A 546 -43.45 18.41 9.05
CA GLY A 546 -43.83 17.06 8.64
C GLY A 546 -42.66 16.09 8.52
N GLN A 547 -41.43 16.57 8.35
CA GLN A 547 -40.24 15.71 8.30
C GLN A 547 -39.57 15.55 9.68
N ILE A 548 -40.02 16.29 10.70
CA ILE A 548 -39.48 16.18 12.05
C ILE A 548 -39.99 14.88 12.70
N PRO A 549 -39.10 14.07 13.29
CA PRO A 549 -39.50 13.00 14.19
C PRO A 549 -39.90 13.57 15.56
N ASP A 550 -40.84 14.52 15.62
CA ASP A 550 -41.39 15.13 16.84
C ASP A 550 -42.93 15.10 16.80
N PRO A 551 -43.56 14.20 17.57
CA PRO A 551 -44.99 13.95 17.47
C PRO A 551 -45.89 15.16 17.73
N ALA A 552 -45.47 16.07 18.61
CA ALA A 552 -46.33 17.18 19.05
C ALA A 552 -46.50 18.26 17.97
N ALA A 553 -45.43 18.58 17.25
CA ALA A 553 -45.47 19.57 16.17
C ALA A 553 -46.16 19.01 14.92
N ALA A 554 -45.86 17.75 14.57
CA ALA A 554 -46.48 17.06 13.44
C ALA A 554 -48.00 16.87 13.66
N SER A 555 -48.43 16.55 14.89
CA SER A 555 -49.85 16.42 15.22
C SER A 555 -50.65 17.72 15.02
N ALA A 556 -50.08 18.89 15.29
CA ALA A 556 -50.75 20.18 15.09
C ALA A 556 -50.93 20.53 13.61
N ALA A 557 -49.89 20.35 12.79
CA ALA A 557 -49.97 20.58 11.34
C ALA A 557 -50.95 19.60 10.67
N ALA A 558 -50.94 18.35 11.13
CA ALA A 558 -51.84 17.33 10.61
C ALA A 558 -53.30 17.53 11.02
N ALA A 559 -53.58 18.13 12.19
CA ALA A 559 -54.94 18.50 12.57
C ALA A 559 -55.54 19.53 11.58
N HIS A 560 -54.77 20.55 11.21
CA HIS A 560 -55.18 21.52 10.19
C HIS A 560 -55.34 20.89 8.81
N ALA A 561 -54.41 20.01 8.40
CA ALA A 561 -54.53 19.26 7.14
C ALA A 561 -55.76 18.32 7.12
N LEU A 562 -56.13 17.75 8.26
CA LEU A 562 -57.31 16.89 8.37
C LEU A 562 -58.62 17.67 8.21
N GLU A 563 -58.67 18.94 8.61
CA GLU A 563 -59.83 19.81 8.42
C GLU A 563 -60.12 20.11 6.94
N SER A 564 -59.08 20.22 6.11
CA SER A 564 -59.20 20.46 4.68
C SER A 564 -59.33 19.18 3.85
N PHE A 565 -58.90 18.03 4.38
CA PHE A 565 -58.99 16.74 3.70
C PHE A 565 -60.46 16.28 3.55
N ARG A 566 -60.82 15.91 2.33
CA ARG A 566 -62.17 15.45 1.91
C ARG A 566 -62.17 14.02 1.37
N GLY A 567 -61.01 13.37 1.24
CA GLY A 567 -60.93 11.97 0.80
C GLY A 567 -60.71 11.77 -0.69
N ASP A 568 -60.32 12.83 -1.42
CA ASP A 568 -60.01 12.76 -2.86
C ASP A 568 -58.50 12.97 -3.11
N PRO A 569 -57.68 11.91 -3.08
CA PRO A 569 -56.23 12.05 -3.18
C PRO A 569 -55.73 12.39 -4.59
N PHE A 570 -56.61 12.47 -5.60
CA PHE A 570 -56.23 12.82 -6.97
C PHE A 570 -56.09 14.33 -7.17
N ASP A 571 -56.63 15.11 -6.25
CA ASP A 571 -56.40 16.54 -6.16
C ASP A 571 -55.07 16.83 -5.44
N THR A 572 -54.25 17.70 -6.04
CA THR A 572 -52.89 18.02 -5.57
C THR A 572 -52.85 18.60 -4.15
N ASP A 573 -53.89 19.33 -3.74
CA ASP A 573 -53.96 19.92 -2.39
C ASP A 573 -54.43 18.89 -1.36
N GLN A 574 -55.36 18.02 -1.74
CA GLN A 574 -55.78 16.87 -0.93
C GLN A 574 -54.65 15.84 -0.74
N GLU A 575 -53.86 15.56 -1.77
CA GLU A 575 -52.69 14.68 -1.67
C GLU A 575 -51.66 15.25 -0.69
N ARG A 576 -51.42 16.57 -0.75
CA ARG A 576 -50.52 17.28 0.18
C ARG A 576 -51.03 17.17 1.61
N ALA A 577 -52.33 17.36 1.82
CA ALA A 577 -52.97 17.20 3.12
C ALA A 577 -52.81 15.77 3.66
N LEU A 578 -53.05 14.75 2.81
CA LEU A 578 -52.88 13.35 3.19
C LEU A 578 -51.43 13.02 3.59
N ARG A 579 -50.44 13.53 2.86
CA ARG A 579 -49.02 13.36 3.21
C ARG A 579 -48.69 14.00 4.56
N ALA A 580 -49.18 15.21 4.83
CA ALA A 580 -48.99 15.88 6.12
C ALA A 580 -49.63 15.11 7.29
N ILE A 581 -50.80 14.50 7.06
CA ILE A 581 -51.43 13.62 8.05
C ILE A 581 -50.60 12.36 8.26
N MET A 582 -50.14 11.72 7.18
CA MET A 582 -49.34 10.50 7.22
C MET A 582 -48.03 10.67 8.00
N THR A 583 -47.37 11.81 7.89
CA THR A 583 -46.12 12.07 8.60
C THR A 583 -46.30 12.33 10.10
N SER A 584 -47.52 12.66 10.54
CA SER A 584 -47.84 12.86 11.97
C SER A 584 -48.10 11.60 12.78
N LEU A 585 -48.11 10.44 12.11
CA LEU A 585 -48.44 9.18 12.74
C LEU A 585 -47.34 8.75 13.72
N ASP A 586 -47.70 8.59 15.00
CA ASP A 586 -46.77 8.35 16.11
C ASP A 586 -47.19 7.20 17.05
N GLY A 587 -48.33 6.56 16.75
CA GLY A 587 -48.93 5.52 17.58
C GLY A 587 -49.72 6.03 18.79
N SER A 588 -49.89 7.35 18.93
CA SER A 588 -50.72 7.95 19.97
C SER A 588 -52.21 7.68 19.75
N ARG A 589 -53.02 7.88 20.80
CA ARG A 589 -54.49 7.84 20.67
C ARG A 589 -55.02 8.90 19.70
N THR A 590 -54.34 10.04 19.61
CA THR A 590 -54.66 11.10 18.65
C THR A 590 -54.45 10.62 17.22
N ALA A 591 -53.29 10.02 16.92
CA ALA A 591 -53.02 9.46 15.59
C ALA A 591 -53.98 8.33 15.21
N GLN A 592 -54.40 7.50 16.18
CA GLN A 592 -55.43 6.47 15.96
C GLN A 592 -56.80 7.08 15.60
N SER A 593 -57.22 8.14 16.31
CA SER A 593 -58.44 8.89 15.99
C SER A 593 -58.37 9.57 14.63
N MET A 594 -57.21 10.13 14.25
CA MET A 594 -57.00 10.70 12.93
C MET A 594 -57.08 9.64 11.84
N THR A 595 -56.51 8.45 12.08
CA THR A 595 -56.58 7.31 11.15
C THR A 595 -58.05 6.88 10.93
N ASP A 596 -58.87 6.84 11.98
CA ASP A 596 -60.32 6.59 11.88
C ASP A 596 -61.02 7.64 11.00
N GLN A 597 -60.70 8.91 11.18
CA GLN A 597 -61.27 10.01 10.39
C GLN A 597 -60.84 9.95 8.93
N VAL A 598 -59.56 9.73 8.64
CA VAL A 598 -59.05 9.57 7.26
C VAL A 598 -59.75 8.40 6.58
N TYR A 599 -59.82 7.24 7.24
CA TYR A 599 -60.52 6.07 6.72
C TYR A 599 -61.99 6.39 6.40
N ALA A 600 -62.68 7.11 7.29
CA ALA A 600 -64.06 7.53 7.08
C ALA A 600 -64.22 8.51 5.90
N ARG A 601 -63.30 9.46 5.72
CA ARG A 601 -63.31 10.42 4.60
C ARG A 601 -63.12 9.72 3.26
N PHE A 602 -62.17 8.79 3.17
CA PHE A 602 -62.00 7.95 1.98
C PHE A 602 -63.27 7.16 1.66
N ALA A 603 -63.92 6.57 2.67
CA ALA A 603 -65.18 5.85 2.48
C ALA A 603 -66.32 6.77 2.02
N GLN A 604 -66.43 7.97 2.59
CA GLN A 604 -67.44 8.98 2.20
C GLN A 604 -67.25 9.49 0.77
N ALA A 605 -66.01 9.64 0.32
CA ALA A 605 -65.67 10.07 -1.03
C ALA A 605 -65.81 8.95 -2.09
N GLY A 606 -66.25 7.75 -1.71
CA GLY A 606 -66.31 6.59 -2.62
C GLY A 606 -64.94 6.00 -2.97
N ASN A 607 -63.88 6.47 -2.32
CA ASN A 607 -62.48 6.04 -2.52
C ASN A 607 -62.05 4.98 -1.48
N SER A 608 -62.98 4.13 -1.01
CA SER A 608 -62.72 3.11 0.02
C SER A 608 -61.72 2.02 -0.40
N MET A 609 -61.32 1.98 -1.67
CA MET A 609 -60.50 0.94 -2.28
C MET A 609 -59.48 1.60 -3.23
N ASN A 610 -58.49 2.28 -2.65
CA ASN A 610 -57.52 3.10 -3.38
C ASN A 610 -56.08 2.86 -2.84
N PRO A 611 -55.05 2.72 -3.70
CA PRO A 611 -53.65 2.65 -3.30
C PRO A 611 -53.17 3.74 -2.32
N TYR A 612 -53.70 4.97 -2.42
CA TYR A 612 -53.37 6.05 -1.46
C TYR A 612 -53.81 5.71 -0.02
N LEU A 613 -54.98 5.08 0.13
CA LEU A 613 -55.46 4.62 1.43
C LEU A 613 -54.62 3.44 1.93
N SER A 614 -54.26 2.49 1.06
CA SER A 614 -53.36 1.40 1.43
C SER A 614 -52.01 1.90 1.95
N ARG A 615 -51.37 2.84 1.23
CA ARG A 615 -50.10 3.45 1.64
C ARG A 615 -50.21 4.15 2.99
N TYR A 616 -51.30 4.88 3.21
CA TYR A 616 -51.57 5.53 4.49
C TYR A 616 -51.74 4.51 5.63
N LEU A 617 -52.50 3.43 5.41
CA LEU A 617 -52.71 2.38 6.41
C LEU A 617 -51.45 1.55 6.69
N ILE A 618 -50.57 1.35 5.69
CA ILE A 618 -49.24 0.75 5.88
C ILE A 618 -48.40 1.64 6.81
N ALA A 619 -48.34 2.95 6.54
CA ALA A 619 -47.63 3.90 7.41
C ALA A 619 -48.22 3.95 8.83
N ALA A 620 -49.55 3.87 8.96
CA ALA A 620 -50.21 3.74 10.26
C ALA A 620 -49.91 2.40 10.94
N GLY A 621 -49.77 1.31 10.19
CA GLY A 621 -49.31 0.02 10.69
C GLY A 621 -47.90 0.10 11.31
N ASP A 622 -46.96 0.68 10.57
CA ASP A 622 -45.55 0.83 10.97
C ASP A 622 -45.35 1.71 12.20
N THR A 623 -46.23 2.70 12.40
CA THR A 623 -46.17 3.64 13.52
C THR A 623 -47.03 3.22 14.72
N LYS A 624 -47.77 2.10 14.61
CA LYS A 624 -48.77 1.65 15.60
C LYS A 624 -49.98 2.57 15.77
N SER A 625 -50.36 3.25 14.69
CA SER A 625 -51.46 4.22 14.64
C SER A 625 -52.78 3.64 14.10
N LEU A 626 -52.91 2.33 13.92
CA LEU A 626 -54.19 1.73 13.52
C LEU A 626 -55.10 1.64 14.75
N SER A 627 -56.31 2.18 14.65
CA SER A 627 -57.29 2.04 15.74
C SER A 627 -57.73 0.58 15.91
N PRO A 628 -58.16 0.16 17.11
CA PRO A 628 -58.75 -1.16 17.32
C PRO A 628 -59.95 -1.43 16.39
N THR A 629 -60.71 -0.39 16.06
CA THR A 629 -61.86 -0.46 15.13
C THR A 629 -61.41 -0.83 13.72
N ILE A 630 -60.37 -0.16 13.20
CA ILE A 630 -59.80 -0.46 11.88
C ILE A 630 -59.20 -1.86 11.87
N VAL A 631 -58.43 -2.23 12.89
CA VAL A 631 -57.84 -3.59 12.99
C VAL A 631 -58.94 -4.66 12.97
N ALA A 632 -60.03 -4.48 13.73
CA ALA A 632 -61.15 -5.42 13.73
C ALA A 632 -61.81 -5.54 12.34
N ARG A 633 -61.97 -4.42 11.62
CA ARG A 633 -62.51 -4.41 10.25
C ARG A 633 -61.59 -5.13 9.26
N LEU A 634 -60.28 -4.84 9.29
CA LEU A 634 -59.28 -5.51 8.44
C LEU A 634 -59.23 -7.02 8.73
N LEU A 635 -59.33 -7.44 9.99
CA LEU A 635 -59.41 -8.86 10.36
C LEU A 635 -60.70 -9.53 9.86
N GLY A 636 -61.83 -8.82 9.89
CA GLY A 636 -63.08 -9.28 9.29
C GLY A 636 -62.91 -9.56 7.78
N GLN A 637 -62.33 -8.61 7.06
CA GLN A 637 -62.00 -8.76 5.63
C GLN A 637 -61.01 -9.92 5.39
N THR A 638 -60.03 -10.10 6.28
CA THR A 638 -59.02 -11.17 6.17
C THR A 638 -59.66 -12.55 6.27
N ARG A 639 -60.62 -12.74 7.17
CA ARG A 639 -61.35 -14.02 7.31
C ARG A 639 -62.17 -14.35 6.06
N MET A 640 -62.73 -13.33 5.40
CA MET A 640 -63.44 -13.51 4.12
C MET A 640 -62.46 -13.80 2.97
N ALA A 641 -61.34 -13.08 2.90
CA ALA A 641 -60.31 -13.28 1.88
C ALA A 641 -59.65 -14.67 1.97
N ALA A 642 -59.39 -15.16 3.19
CA ALA A 642 -58.71 -16.44 3.42
C ALA A 642 -59.50 -17.69 2.98
N VAL A 643 -60.80 -17.54 2.67
CA VAL A 643 -61.66 -18.62 2.15
C VAL A 643 -61.99 -18.46 0.66
N LYS A 644 -61.57 -17.35 0.02
CA LYS A 644 -61.77 -17.17 -1.43
C LYS A 644 -60.93 -18.18 -2.22
N PRO A 645 -61.45 -18.71 -3.35
CA PRO A 645 -60.69 -19.59 -4.23
C PRO A 645 -59.55 -18.83 -4.94
N GLU A 646 -59.80 -17.62 -5.42
CA GLU A 646 -58.85 -16.74 -6.08
C GLU A 646 -58.73 -15.42 -5.30
N ARG A 647 -57.53 -14.85 -5.24
CA ARG A 647 -57.24 -13.61 -4.53
C ARG A 647 -57.11 -12.47 -5.52
N ASP A 648 -57.77 -11.36 -5.21
CA ASP A 648 -57.72 -10.15 -6.02
C ASP A 648 -56.61 -9.19 -5.53
N PHE A 649 -56.46 -8.06 -6.23
CA PHE A 649 -55.51 -7.00 -5.84
C PHE A 649 -55.75 -6.52 -4.40
N MET A 650 -57.01 -6.47 -3.95
CA MET A 650 -57.38 -5.94 -2.64
C MET A 650 -57.01 -6.91 -1.52
N ASP A 651 -57.11 -8.21 -1.76
CA ASP A 651 -56.61 -9.24 -0.84
C ASP A 651 -55.08 -9.12 -0.65
N SER A 652 -54.37 -8.72 -1.71
CA SER A 652 -52.92 -8.45 -1.65
C SER A 652 -52.59 -7.19 -0.84
N GLU A 653 -53.31 -6.09 -1.08
CA GLU A 653 -53.15 -4.84 -0.31
C GLU A 653 -53.51 -5.04 1.18
N LEU A 654 -54.55 -5.82 1.47
CA LEU A 654 -54.95 -6.18 2.83
C LEU A 654 -53.83 -6.95 3.55
N ALA A 655 -53.21 -7.91 2.86
CA ALA A 655 -52.07 -8.66 3.40
C ALA A 655 -50.88 -7.74 3.70
N ARG A 656 -50.57 -6.78 2.82
CA ARG A 656 -49.52 -5.77 3.02
C ARG A 656 -49.79 -4.90 4.25
N ILE A 657 -51.00 -4.31 4.36
CA ILE A 657 -51.39 -3.48 5.51
C ILE A 657 -51.22 -4.25 6.83
N LEU A 658 -51.67 -5.51 6.89
CA LEU A 658 -51.60 -6.31 8.10
C LEU A 658 -50.19 -6.84 8.41
N ALA A 659 -49.33 -7.02 7.41
CA ALA A 659 -47.92 -7.35 7.64
C ALA A 659 -47.21 -6.22 8.41
N HIS A 660 -47.37 -4.96 7.98
CA HIS A 660 -46.85 -3.78 8.69
C HIS A 660 -47.57 -3.52 10.02
N GLY A 661 -48.88 -3.79 10.06
CA GLY A 661 -49.72 -3.66 11.25
C GLY A 661 -49.62 -4.80 12.27
N MET A 662 -48.79 -5.83 12.06
CA MET A 662 -48.82 -7.09 12.82
C MET A 662 -48.65 -6.91 14.34
N ARG A 663 -47.92 -5.86 14.77
CA ARG A 663 -47.76 -5.51 16.21
C ARG A 663 -49.08 -5.15 16.90
N GLN A 664 -50.08 -4.72 16.13
CA GLN A 664 -51.41 -4.31 16.61
C GLN A 664 -52.45 -5.44 16.46
N VAL A 665 -52.10 -6.53 15.77
CA VAL A 665 -52.97 -7.71 15.60
C VAL A 665 -52.94 -8.57 16.87
N PRO A 666 -54.10 -8.91 17.47
CA PRO A 666 -54.17 -9.82 18.61
C PRO A 666 -53.53 -11.17 18.30
N THR A 667 -52.78 -11.73 19.25
CA THR A 667 -52.02 -12.99 19.05
C THR A 667 -52.89 -14.14 18.52
N LYS A 668 -54.14 -14.25 19.01
CA LYS A 668 -55.12 -15.27 18.58
C LYS A 668 -55.53 -15.16 17.11
N ASP A 669 -55.42 -13.97 16.52
CA ASP A 669 -55.84 -13.67 15.15
C ASP A 669 -54.66 -13.66 14.16
N ARG A 670 -53.40 -13.74 14.63
CA ARG A 670 -52.23 -13.72 13.74
C ARG A 670 -52.19 -14.91 12.76
N ALA A 671 -52.70 -16.07 13.18
CA ALA A 671 -52.72 -17.26 12.33
C ALA A 671 -53.52 -17.06 11.04
N VAL A 672 -54.66 -16.35 11.09
CA VAL A 672 -55.44 -16.07 9.87
C VAL A 672 -54.74 -15.07 8.97
N VAL A 673 -54.01 -14.11 9.55
CA VAL A 673 -53.21 -13.13 8.78
C VAL A 673 -52.02 -13.81 8.10
N TYR A 674 -51.26 -14.66 8.80
CA TYR A 674 -50.18 -15.42 8.18
C TYR A 674 -50.67 -16.30 7.05
N ARG A 675 -51.84 -16.94 7.22
CA ARG A 675 -52.48 -17.73 6.16
C ARG A 675 -52.79 -16.87 4.93
N LEU A 676 -53.34 -15.67 5.11
CA LEU A 676 -53.61 -14.77 3.99
C LEU A 676 -52.31 -14.35 3.28
N ILE A 677 -51.27 -13.98 4.03
CA ILE A 677 -49.96 -13.61 3.48
C ILE A 677 -49.36 -14.77 2.66
N ASP A 678 -49.41 -16.01 3.18
CA ASP A 678 -48.91 -17.18 2.45
C ASP A 678 -49.74 -17.50 1.20
N LEU A 679 -51.06 -17.28 1.24
CA LEU A 679 -51.94 -17.44 0.09
C LEU A 679 -51.65 -16.40 -1.00
N VAL A 680 -51.48 -15.13 -0.63
CA VAL A 680 -51.10 -14.06 -1.56
C VAL A 680 -49.72 -14.32 -2.17
N ALA A 681 -48.74 -14.70 -1.34
CA ALA A 681 -47.39 -15.00 -1.81
C ALA A 681 -47.34 -16.15 -2.85
N ARG A 682 -48.24 -17.14 -2.76
CA ARG A 682 -48.34 -18.25 -3.71
C ARG A 682 -48.91 -17.85 -5.07
N ASP A 683 -49.78 -16.85 -5.11
CA ASP A 683 -50.44 -16.41 -6.35
C ASP A 683 -49.61 -15.36 -7.10
N THR A 684 -48.63 -14.75 -6.43
CA THR A 684 -47.71 -13.80 -7.04
C THR A 684 -46.42 -14.48 -7.52
N THR A 685 -45.74 -13.86 -8.48
CA THR A 685 -44.45 -14.39 -8.94
C THR A 685 -43.42 -14.39 -7.79
N PRO A 686 -42.48 -15.36 -7.74
CA PRO A 686 -41.43 -15.38 -6.72
C PRO A 686 -40.53 -14.13 -6.67
N LYS A 687 -40.56 -13.29 -7.72
CA LYS A 687 -39.82 -12.03 -7.83
C LYS A 687 -40.66 -10.80 -7.43
N SER A 688 -41.79 -11.00 -6.77
CA SER A 688 -42.71 -9.94 -6.36
C SER A 688 -42.14 -9.07 -5.22
N THR A 689 -42.01 -7.77 -5.45
CA THR A 689 -41.62 -6.78 -4.42
C THR A 689 -42.57 -6.76 -3.23
N SER A 690 -43.88 -6.89 -3.44
CA SER A 690 -44.87 -6.85 -2.37
C SER A 690 -44.76 -8.05 -1.42
N THR A 691 -44.34 -9.22 -1.92
CA THR A 691 -44.09 -10.38 -1.06
C THR A 691 -42.83 -10.16 -0.21
N ALA A 692 -41.75 -9.67 -0.83
CA ALA A 692 -40.51 -9.35 -0.12
C ALA A 692 -40.75 -8.27 0.96
N GLU A 693 -41.52 -7.23 0.65
CA GLU A 693 -41.96 -6.17 1.58
C GLU A 693 -42.68 -6.76 2.80
N MET A 694 -43.73 -7.57 2.59
CA MET A 694 -44.48 -8.19 3.68
C MET A 694 -43.58 -9.03 4.59
N TYR A 695 -42.69 -9.83 3.99
CA TYR A 695 -41.79 -10.71 4.74
C TYR A 695 -40.75 -9.88 5.51
N ALA A 696 -40.25 -8.80 4.92
CA ALA A 696 -39.34 -7.86 5.56
C ALA A 696 -39.99 -7.14 6.74
N ALA A 697 -41.23 -6.67 6.59
CA ALA A 697 -41.97 -5.99 7.66
C ALA A 697 -42.16 -6.88 8.90
N LEU A 698 -42.52 -8.15 8.69
CA LEU A 698 -42.62 -9.14 9.76
C LEU A 698 -41.25 -9.46 10.37
N GLY A 699 -40.25 -9.68 9.53
CA GLY A 699 -38.89 -10.06 9.94
C GLY A 699 -38.15 -9.01 10.76
N LYS A 700 -38.26 -7.75 10.35
CA LYS A 700 -37.67 -6.58 11.04
C LYS A 700 -38.08 -6.52 12.52
N HIS A 701 -39.29 -6.98 12.84
CA HIS A 701 -39.84 -6.97 14.19
C HIS A 701 -39.86 -8.34 14.88
N ARG A 702 -39.26 -9.37 14.27
CA ARG A 702 -39.30 -10.77 14.74
C ARG A 702 -40.73 -11.29 14.95
N LEU A 703 -41.62 -10.96 14.02
CA LEU A 703 -43.02 -11.39 13.99
C LEU A 703 -43.29 -12.38 12.84
N ASP A 704 -42.25 -12.84 12.16
CA ASP A 704 -42.31 -13.86 11.13
C ASP A 704 -42.59 -15.26 11.72
N PRO A 705 -43.41 -16.09 11.06
CA PRO A 705 -43.59 -17.48 11.44
C PRO A 705 -42.35 -18.33 11.09
N PRO A 706 -42.14 -19.49 11.75
CA PRO A 706 -41.04 -20.40 11.43
C PRO A 706 -40.98 -20.75 9.94
N GLY A 707 -39.77 -20.71 9.37
CA GLY A 707 -39.53 -21.03 7.94
C GLY A 707 -39.72 -19.87 6.96
N MET A 708 -40.24 -18.71 7.38
CA MET A 708 -40.36 -17.54 6.49
C MET A 708 -38.99 -16.97 6.10
N LEU A 709 -38.04 -16.87 7.05
CA LEU A 709 -36.67 -16.46 6.76
C LEU A 709 -36.01 -17.36 5.70
N ALA A 710 -36.18 -18.69 5.79
CA ALA A 710 -35.64 -19.62 4.79
C ALA A 710 -36.20 -19.36 3.37
N LYS A 711 -37.45 -18.87 3.25
CA LYS A 711 -38.01 -18.44 1.96
C LYS A 711 -37.32 -17.17 1.45
N VAL A 712 -37.03 -16.21 2.33
CA VAL A 712 -36.28 -14.98 2.00
C VAL A 712 -34.87 -15.34 1.53
N GLU A 713 -34.14 -16.16 2.28
CA GLU A 713 -32.80 -16.65 1.94
C GLU A 713 -32.79 -17.34 0.58
N ALA A 714 -33.76 -18.23 0.33
CA ALA A 714 -33.86 -18.96 -0.93
C ALA A 714 -34.09 -18.05 -2.15
N GLN A 715 -34.76 -16.91 -2.00
CA GLN A 715 -34.92 -15.93 -3.09
C GLN A 715 -33.72 -14.98 -3.20
N ALA A 716 -33.16 -14.52 -2.07
CA ALA A 716 -31.98 -13.67 -2.07
C ALA A 716 -30.77 -14.36 -2.72
N ARG A 717 -30.58 -15.68 -2.52
CA ARG A 717 -29.53 -16.49 -3.17
C ARG A 717 -29.61 -16.54 -4.69
N LYS A 718 -30.77 -16.24 -5.28
CA LYS A 718 -30.97 -16.20 -6.73
C LYS A 718 -30.64 -14.83 -7.33
N ALA A 719 -30.32 -13.85 -6.50
CA ALA A 719 -29.92 -12.53 -6.96
C ALA A 719 -28.58 -12.61 -7.69
N PRO A 720 -28.49 -12.20 -8.97
CA PRO A 720 -27.22 -12.11 -9.65
C PRO A 720 -26.36 -11.00 -9.02
N PRO A 721 -25.02 -11.10 -9.08
CA PRO A 721 -24.14 -10.03 -8.64
C PRO A 721 -24.49 -8.71 -9.32
N TYR A 722 -24.42 -7.61 -8.58
CA TYR A 722 -24.69 -6.29 -9.14
C TYR A 722 -23.69 -5.97 -10.25
N SER A 723 -24.20 -5.71 -11.46
CA SER A 723 -23.43 -5.15 -12.58
C SER A 723 -23.95 -3.73 -12.85
N PRO A 724 -23.08 -2.71 -12.91
CA PRO A 724 -23.45 -1.39 -13.40
C PRO A 724 -24.04 -1.57 -14.81
N HIS A 725 -25.28 -1.15 -15.03
CA HIS A 725 -25.91 -1.29 -16.35
C HIS A 725 -25.21 -0.39 -17.36
N ASP A 726 -24.99 -0.93 -18.56
CA ASP A 726 -24.73 -0.13 -19.77
C ASP A 726 -26.02 0.66 -20.07
N PRO A 727 -26.00 2.00 -20.13
CA PRO A 727 -27.19 2.81 -20.38
C PRO A 727 -27.95 2.50 -21.69
N ALA A 728 -27.42 1.61 -22.54
CA ALA A 728 -28.01 1.17 -23.80
C ALA A 728 -28.97 -0.04 -23.72
N ASP A 729 -29.15 -0.70 -22.56
CA ASP A 729 -30.10 -1.84 -22.44
C ASP A 729 -31.49 -1.36 -21.96
N PRO A 730 -32.60 -1.50 -22.74
CA PRO A 730 -33.92 -0.94 -22.42
C PRO A 730 -34.68 -1.71 -21.32
N GLY A 731 -33.98 -2.46 -20.47
CA GLY A 731 -34.52 -3.55 -19.67
C GLY A 731 -35.09 -3.20 -18.29
N THR A 732 -35.47 -1.96 -17.97
CA THR A 732 -36.14 -1.68 -16.69
C THR A 732 -37.19 -0.57 -16.78
N GLY A 733 -38.47 -0.96 -16.69
CA GLY A 733 -39.58 -0.15 -16.21
C GLY A 733 -39.95 1.08 -17.05
N LEU A 734 -40.84 0.89 -18.03
CA LEU A 734 -41.66 1.99 -18.54
C LEU A 734 -42.48 2.60 -17.38
N PRO A 735 -42.64 3.93 -17.30
CA PRO A 735 -43.50 4.58 -16.32
C PRO A 735 -44.92 4.01 -16.39
N GLY A 736 -45.42 3.44 -15.29
CA GLY A 736 -46.77 2.86 -15.20
C GLY A 736 -46.85 1.39 -14.78
N MET A 737 -45.72 0.68 -14.59
CA MET A 737 -45.73 -0.65 -13.97
C MET A 737 -45.55 -0.54 -12.44
N SER A 738 -46.56 -0.97 -11.68
CA SER A 738 -46.61 -0.89 -10.20
C SER A 738 -45.82 -2.00 -9.48
N VAL A 739 -45.18 -2.91 -10.22
CA VAL A 739 -44.39 -4.02 -9.64
C VAL A 739 -43.05 -4.09 -10.34
N VAL A 740 -42.00 -3.63 -9.65
CA VAL A 740 -40.62 -3.94 -10.05
C VAL A 740 -40.41 -5.44 -9.83
N VAL A 741 -40.10 -6.19 -10.87
CA VAL A 741 -39.88 -7.64 -10.77
C VAL A 741 -38.38 -7.89 -10.69
N GLY A 742 -37.88 -8.32 -9.53
CA GLY A 742 -36.44 -8.48 -9.33
C GLY A 742 -36.08 -9.16 -8.00
N TYR A 743 -34.79 -9.48 -7.84
CA TYR A 743 -34.30 -10.09 -6.60
C TYR A 743 -33.81 -9.06 -5.56
N GLY A 744 -33.61 -7.79 -5.94
CA GLY A 744 -33.19 -6.72 -5.04
C GLY A 744 -34.06 -6.56 -3.78
N PRO A 745 -35.40 -6.55 -3.88
CA PRO A 745 -36.29 -6.51 -2.71
C PRO A 745 -36.08 -7.66 -1.71
N TRP A 746 -35.68 -8.84 -2.19
CA TRP A 746 -35.39 -9.99 -1.32
C TRP A 746 -34.05 -9.84 -0.60
N VAL A 747 -33.05 -9.24 -1.24
CA VAL A 747 -31.78 -8.86 -0.59
C VAL A 747 -32.02 -7.78 0.47
N ALA A 748 -32.86 -6.77 0.16
CA ALA A 748 -33.30 -5.76 1.13
C ALA A 748 -34.05 -6.39 2.31
N ALA A 749 -34.92 -7.37 2.06
CA ALA A 749 -35.58 -8.13 3.12
C ALA A 749 -34.55 -8.86 3.99
N LEU A 750 -33.60 -9.59 3.40
CA LEU A 750 -32.53 -10.27 4.13
C LEU A 750 -31.71 -9.31 5.00
N ALA A 751 -31.39 -8.12 4.48
CA ALA A 751 -30.70 -7.07 5.23
C ALA A 751 -31.52 -6.62 6.45
N LEU A 752 -32.82 -6.37 6.29
CA LEU A 752 -33.72 -6.00 7.40
C LEU A 752 -33.84 -7.10 8.46
N TYR A 753 -33.80 -8.38 8.06
CA TYR A 753 -33.67 -9.49 9.02
C TYR A 753 -32.34 -9.37 9.78
N GLY A 754 -31.21 -9.20 9.06
CA GLY A 754 -29.86 -9.07 9.63
C GLY A 754 -29.66 -7.87 10.56
N GLN A 755 -30.50 -6.84 10.51
CA GLN A 755 -30.45 -5.77 11.52
C GLN A 755 -30.93 -6.25 12.89
N SER A 756 -31.84 -7.24 12.92
CA SER A 756 -32.54 -7.69 14.12
C SER A 756 -32.10 -9.06 14.64
N ARG A 757 -31.45 -9.91 13.84
CA ARG A 757 -31.04 -11.27 14.21
C ARG A 757 -29.68 -11.62 13.59
N GLU A 758 -28.96 -12.57 14.18
CA GLU A 758 -27.74 -13.12 13.58
C GLU A 758 -28.08 -13.93 12.33
N LEU A 759 -27.31 -13.74 11.27
CA LEU A 759 -27.42 -14.43 10.00
C LEU A 759 -26.28 -15.45 9.84
N PRO A 760 -26.51 -16.57 9.15
CA PRO A 760 -25.46 -17.48 8.70
C PRO A 760 -24.39 -16.77 7.85
N ALA A 761 -23.14 -17.24 7.91
CA ALA A 761 -22.01 -16.63 7.20
C ALA A 761 -22.25 -16.45 5.69
N HIS A 762 -22.88 -17.43 5.04
CA HIS A 762 -23.21 -17.34 3.62
C HIS A 762 -24.23 -16.24 3.30
N ASP A 763 -25.18 -15.97 4.18
CA ASP A 763 -26.16 -14.90 3.94
C ASP A 763 -25.52 -13.52 4.14
N ILE A 764 -24.52 -13.42 5.01
CA ILE A 764 -23.67 -12.23 5.14
C ILE A 764 -22.85 -12.00 3.86
N GLU A 765 -22.36 -13.06 3.20
CA GLU A 765 -21.68 -12.95 1.91
C GLU A 765 -22.61 -12.40 0.82
N ILE A 766 -23.86 -12.87 0.73
CA ILE A 766 -24.86 -12.32 -0.21
C ILE A 766 -25.03 -10.81 -0.01
N LEU A 767 -25.13 -10.37 1.25
CA LEU A 767 -25.22 -8.95 1.57
C LEU A 767 -23.97 -8.18 1.13
N ARG A 768 -22.77 -8.73 1.32
CA ARG A 768 -21.52 -8.10 0.88
C ARG A 768 -21.42 -7.98 -0.65
N ASP A 769 -21.87 -9.00 -1.38
CA ASP A 769 -21.85 -9.01 -2.86
C ASP A 769 -22.73 -7.91 -3.48
N HIS A 770 -23.78 -7.49 -2.76
CA HIS A 770 -24.73 -6.47 -3.21
C HIS A 770 -24.47 -5.07 -2.65
N LEU A 771 -23.38 -4.86 -1.90
CA LEU A 771 -23.02 -3.53 -1.38
C LEU A 771 -22.78 -2.48 -2.47
N ARG A 772 -22.44 -2.93 -3.68
CA ARG A 772 -22.21 -2.06 -4.84
C ARG A 772 -23.52 -1.54 -5.45
N ASP A 773 -24.66 -2.13 -5.10
CA ASP A 773 -25.97 -1.67 -5.55
C ASP A 773 -26.38 -0.42 -4.75
N PRO A 774 -26.44 0.77 -5.37
CA PRO A 774 -26.79 2.01 -4.67
C PRO A 774 -28.17 1.97 -4.01
N ALA A 775 -29.11 1.19 -4.57
CA ALA A 775 -30.47 1.10 -4.07
C ALA A 775 -30.57 0.24 -2.80
N LEU A 776 -29.66 -0.72 -2.62
CA LEU A 776 -29.65 -1.65 -1.49
C LEU A 776 -28.62 -1.27 -0.41
N ARG A 777 -27.57 -0.53 -0.79
CA ARG A 777 -26.43 -0.17 0.06
C ARG A 777 -26.84 0.38 1.43
N ASP A 778 -27.79 1.31 1.46
CA ASP A 778 -28.28 1.95 2.69
C ASP A 778 -28.98 1.00 3.67
N LEU A 779 -29.56 -0.11 3.16
CA LEU A 779 -30.20 -1.14 3.98
C LEU A 779 -29.20 -2.21 4.43
N ILE A 780 -28.24 -2.53 3.58
CA ILE A 780 -27.23 -3.57 3.78
C ILE A 780 -26.21 -3.13 4.83
N ILE A 781 -25.69 -1.90 4.77
CA ILE A 781 -24.63 -1.44 5.68
C ILE A 781 -25.04 -1.58 7.16
N PRO A 782 -26.23 -1.11 7.59
CA PRO A 782 -26.68 -1.30 8.98
C PRO A 782 -26.84 -2.78 9.35
N ALA A 783 -27.23 -3.64 8.40
CA ALA A 783 -27.35 -5.07 8.63
C ALA A 783 -25.97 -5.69 8.91
N LEU A 784 -24.98 -5.44 8.06
CA LEU A 784 -23.62 -5.92 8.23
C LEU A 784 -22.98 -5.40 9.53
N ALA A 785 -23.17 -4.12 9.85
CA ALA A 785 -22.74 -3.52 11.10
C ALA A 785 -23.34 -4.24 12.33
N ALA A 786 -24.58 -4.72 12.23
CA ALA A 786 -25.25 -5.49 13.28
C ALA A 786 -24.79 -6.96 13.37
N GLN A 787 -24.24 -7.54 12.30
CA GLN A 787 -23.70 -8.90 12.27
C GLN A 787 -22.32 -9.00 12.93
N GLU A 788 -21.50 -7.96 12.81
CA GLU A 788 -20.12 -7.95 13.32
C GLU A 788 -20.02 -7.53 14.81
N LYS A 789 -21.07 -7.82 15.61
CA LYS A 789 -21.17 -7.48 17.05
C LYS A 789 -20.09 -8.08 17.94
N THR A 790 -19.25 -8.97 17.42
CA THR A 790 -18.10 -9.51 18.13
C THR A 790 -17.01 -8.44 18.28
N ILE A 791 -17.11 -7.63 19.34
CA ILE A 791 -15.97 -6.87 19.83
C ILE A 791 -14.95 -7.91 20.31
N VAL A 792 -13.92 -8.15 19.49
CA VAL A 792 -12.72 -8.89 19.87
C VAL A 792 -12.10 -8.17 21.06
N ARG A 793 -11.62 -8.91 22.08
CA ARG A 793 -10.88 -8.34 23.21
C ARG A 793 -9.77 -7.40 22.69
N GLY A 794 -9.88 -6.09 22.91
CA GLY A 794 -8.92 -5.07 22.46
C GLY A 794 -9.55 -3.70 22.20
N ASP A 795 -8.74 -2.72 21.78
CA ASP A 795 -9.23 -1.41 21.31
C ASP A 795 -9.86 -1.57 19.91
N PRO A 796 -11.18 -1.31 19.75
CA PRO A 796 -11.86 -1.46 18.45
C PRO A 796 -11.27 -0.57 17.37
N VAL A 797 -10.70 0.60 17.72
CA VAL A 797 -10.10 1.51 16.75
C VAL A 797 -8.83 0.92 16.16
N GLU A 798 -7.98 0.29 16.97
CA GLU A 798 -6.76 -0.37 16.47
C GLU A 798 -7.09 -1.52 15.52
N GLN A 799 -8.16 -2.27 15.81
CA GLN A 799 -8.64 -3.30 14.91
C GLN A 799 -9.08 -2.72 13.56
N TRP A 800 -9.88 -1.64 13.56
CA TRP A 800 -10.34 -1.00 12.33
C TRP A 800 -9.18 -0.51 11.48
N VAL A 801 -8.17 0.11 12.09
CA VAL A 801 -6.96 0.55 11.38
C VAL A 801 -6.20 -0.63 10.77
N ARG A 802 -6.03 -1.74 11.51
CA ARG A 802 -5.40 -2.95 10.96
C ARG A 802 -6.19 -3.54 9.79
N GLU A 803 -7.51 -3.54 9.87
CA GLU A 803 -8.38 -4.02 8.80
C GLU A 803 -8.30 -3.15 7.54
N LEU A 804 -8.27 -1.82 7.68
CA LEU A 804 -8.07 -0.91 6.54
C LEU A 804 -6.68 -1.13 5.89
N ARG A 805 -5.64 -1.33 6.70
CA ARG A 805 -4.28 -1.65 6.21
C ARG A 805 -4.17 -2.99 5.49
N SER A 806 -5.07 -3.94 5.78
CA SER A 806 -5.01 -5.28 5.19
C SER A 806 -5.43 -5.33 3.72
N VAL A 807 -6.01 -4.24 3.19
CA VAL A 807 -6.54 -4.15 1.81
C VAL A 807 -5.95 -2.94 1.06
N PRO A 808 -4.62 -2.89 0.84
CA PRO A 808 -3.98 -1.75 0.18
C PRO A 808 -4.31 -1.66 -1.32
N GLN A 809 -4.58 -2.80 -1.97
CA GLN A 809 -4.76 -2.91 -3.44
C GLN A 809 -6.22 -3.00 -3.87
N ASP A 810 -7.18 -2.88 -2.94
CA ASP A 810 -8.60 -2.98 -3.24
C ASP A 810 -9.36 -1.84 -2.55
N SER A 811 -9.45 -0.70 -3.24
CA SER A 811 -10.15 0.47 -2.72
C SER A 811 -11.63 0.21 -2.46
N MET A 812 -12.25 -0.68 -3.23
CA MET A 812 -13.66 -1.02 -3.07
C MET A 812 -13.90 -1.78 -1.77
N GLN A 813 -13.10 -2.80 -1.47
CA GLN A 813 -13.17 -3.51 -0.18
C GLN A 813 -12.88 -2.57 0.99
N ARG A 814 -11.99 -1.59 0.81
CA ARG A 814 -11.71 -0.57 1.81
C ARG A 814 -12.92 0.35 2.04
N GLN A 815 -13.58 0.85 0.99
CA GLN A 815 -14.81 1.66 1.07
C GLN A 815 -15.97 0.91 1.74
N ILE A 816 -16.07 -0.40 1.53
CA ILE A 816 -17.03 -1.27 2.23
C ILE A 816 -16.76 -1.27 3.74
N ARG A 817 -15.49 -1.48 4.14
CA ARG A 817 -15.09 -1.43 5.55
C ARG A 817 -15.33 -0.05 6.16
N GLU A 818 -14.99 1.02 5.44
CA GLU A 818 -15.29 2.40 5.85
C GLU A 818 -16.78 2.56 6.16
N SER A 819 -17.65 2.15 5.24
CA SER A 819 -19.10 2.25 5.40
C SER A 819 -19.62 1.48 6.64
N ILE A 820 -19.11 0.28 6.88
CA ILE A 820 -19.45 -0.53 8.06
C ILE A 820 -18.96 0.15 9.34
N PHE A 821 -17.71 0.62 9.37
CA PHE A 821 -17.15 1.33 10.53
C PHE A 821 -17.90 2.63 10.82
N THR A 822 -18.28 3.37 9.79
CA THR A 822 -19.11 4.56 9.89
C THR A 822 -20.44 4.25 10.58
N ALA A 823 -21.17 3.23 10.13
CA ALA A 823 -22.44 2.84 10.73
C ALA A 823 -22.28 2.35 12.18
N ARG A 824 -21.21 1.59 12.48
CA ARG A 824 -20.89 1.14 13.85
C ARG A 824 -20.57 2.31 14.77
N LEU A 825 -19.75 3.25 14.30
CA LEU A 825 -19.37 4.44 15.05
C LEU A 825 -20.59 5.32 15.31
N ALA A 826 -21.43 5.56 14.30
CA ALA A 826 -22.66 6.34 14.42
C ALA A 826 -23.70 5.69 15.36
N ALA A 827 -23.68 4.37 15.53
CA ALA A 827 -24.59 3.66 16.44
C ALA A 827 -24.20 3.73 17.93
N LEU A 828 -22.99 4.20 18.26
CA LEU A 828 -22.56 4.35 19.65
C LEU A 828 -23.38 5.41 20.40
N ASP A 829 -23.43 5.30 21.73
CA ASP A 829 -23.85 6.44 22.55
C ASP A 829 -22.94 7.65 22.33
N ARG A 830 -23.41 8.86 22.67
CA ARG A 830 -22.70 10.10 22.36
C ARG A 830 -21.32 10.16 23.02
N GLY A 831 -21.18 9.69 24.26
CA GLY A 831 -19.93 9.73 25.00
C GLY A 831 -18.87 8.78 24.42
N ALA A 832 -19.25 7.54 24.12
CA ALA A 832 -18.40 6.56 23.46
C ALA A 832 -18.05 6.97 22.03
N PHE A 833 -19.00 7.60 21.30
CA PHE A 833 -18.75 8.17 19.99
C PHE A 833 -17.64 9.24 20.03
N GLU A 834 -17.74 10.22 20.93
CA GLU A 834 -16.71 11.27 21.06
C GLU A 834 -15.36 10.71 21.53
N GLY A 835 -15.37 9.68 22.40
CA GLY A 835 -14.19 8.91 22.76
C GLY A 835 -13.52 8.26 21.54
N ALA A 836 -14.29 7.49 20.76
CA ALA A 836 -13.79 6.78 19.59
C ALA A 836 -13.30 7.74 18.48
N ILE A 837 -13.98 8.86 18.24
CA ILE A 837 -13.54 9.90 17.30
C ILE A 837 -12.17 10.47 17.71
N ARG A 838 -11.94 10.73 19.00
CA ARG A 838 -10.62 11.20 19.48
C ARG A 838 -9.52 10.15 19.23
N THR A 839 -9.79 8.88 19.52
CA THR A 839 -8.84 7.79 19.27
C THR A 839 -8.56 7.62 17.78
N LEU A 840 -9.59 7.66 16.92
CA LEU A 840 -9.45 7.60 15.46
C LEU A 840 -8.62 8.76 14.91
N ARG A 841 -8.82 9.99 15.41
CA ARG A 841 -7.99 11.14 15.02
C ARG A 841 -6.53 10.95 15.38
N ALA A 842 -6.26 10.44 16.59
CA ALA A 842 -4.90 10.16 17.02
C ALA A 842 -4.25 9.04 16.18
N ALA A 843 -5.01 8.00 15.83
CA ALA A 843 -4.56 6.93 14.95
C ALA A 843 -4.27 7.44 13.53
N ARG A 844 -5.15 8.28 12.98
CA ARG A 844 -5.00 8.92 11.67
C ARG A 844 -3.70 9.72 11.56
N ILE A 845 -3.36 10.51 12.58
CA ILE A 845 -2.11 11.30 12.59
C ILE A 845 -0.86 10.42 12.62
N ARG A 846 -0.93 9.22 13.21
CA ARG A 846 0.21 8.28 13.31
C ARG A 846 0.35 7.34 12.11
N GLU A 847 -0.68 7.20 11.29
CA GLU A 847 -0.66 6.33 10.12
C GLU A 847 0.36 6.83 9.09
N ALA A 848 1.12 5.97 8.42
CA ALA A 848 2.05 6.42 7.37
C ALA A 848 1.42 6.35 5.97
N GLU A 849 0.45 5.46 5.79
CA GLU A 849 -0.19 5.18 4.50
C GLU A 849 -1.32 6.18 4.19
N PRO A 850 -1.22 6.99 3.12
CA PRO A 850 -2.20 8.05 2.83
C PRO A 850 -3.62 7.53 2.56
N GLU A 851 -3.77 6.41 1.86
CA GLU A 851 -5.07 5.80 1.57
C GLU A 851 -5.79 5.34 2.84
N VAL A 852 -5.03 4.87 3.84
CA VAL A 852 -5.58 4.47 5.14
C VAL A 852 -5.91 5.71 5.97
N ARG A 853 -5.08 6.75 5.93
CA ARG A 853 -5.39 8.04 6.57
C ARG A 853 -6.69 8.63 6.03
N ILE A 854 -6.84 8.67 4.71
CA ILE A 854 -8.04 9.14 4.02
C ILE A 854 -9.25 8.31 4.47
N ALA A 855 -9.15 6.98 4.47
CA ALA A 855 -10.22 6.09 4.92
C ALA A 855 -10.65 6.37 6.37
N ILE A 856 -9.70 6.55 7.30
CA ILE A 856 -10.02 6.92 8.69
C ILE A 856 -10.70 8.30 8.74
N GLY A 857 -10.24 9.26 7.94
CA GLY A 857 -10.86 10.58 7.78
C GLY A 857 -12.31 10.49 7.31
N THR A 858 -12.57 9.64 6.31
CA THR A 858 -13.91 9.40 5.76
C THR A 858 -14.83 8.84 6.83
N VAL A 859 -14.37 7.82 7.59
CA VAL A 859 -15.14 7.25 8.71
C VAL A 859 -15.47 8.30 9.77
N ILE A 860 -14.53 9.19 10.12
CA ILE A 860 -14.76 10.27 11.09
C ILE A 860 -15.80 11.28 10.56
N ALA A 861 -15.69 11.70 9.31
CA ALA A 861 -16.57 12.70 8.72
C ALA A 861 -17.98 12.15 8.52
N ASP A 862 -18.10 10.99 7.87
CA ASP A 862 -19.38 10.39 7.54
C ASP A 862 -20.13 9.94 8.79
N ALA A 863 -19.43 9.46 9.83
CA ALA A 863 -20.12 9.00 11.04
C ALA A 863 -20.78 10.15 11.79
N GLN A 864 -20.15 11.34 11.80
CA GLN A 864 -20.76 12.53 12.38
C GLN A 864 -22.06 12.90 11.66
N PHE A 865 -22.07 12.81 10.33
CA PHE A 865 -23.26 13.13 9.55
C PHE A 865 -24.34 12.04 9.64
N TRP A 866 -23.95 10.77 9.64
CA TRP A 866 -24.87 9.63 9.72
C TRP A 866 -25.68 9.65 11.02
N ARG A 867 -25.11 10.11 12.14
CA ARG A 867 -25.86 10.24 13.42
C ARG A 867 -27.11 11.10 13.29
N VAL A 868 -27.05 12.13 12.45
CA VAL A 868 -28.07 13.17 12.36
C VAL A 868 -28.94 13.08 11.11
N ARG A 869 -28.49 12.38 10.07
CA ARG A 869 -29.25 12.16 8.83
C ARG A 869 -30.09 10.87 8.87
N THR A 870 -31.24 10.90 8.20
CA THR A 870 -32.06 9.70 7.94
C THR A 870 -31.70 9.19 6.53
N PRO A 871 -31.39 7.88 6.35
CA PRO A 871 -31.15 7.35 5.01
C PRO A 871 -32.41 7.52 4.16
N ALA A 872 -32.30 8.23 3.04
CA ALA A 872 -33.42 8.56 2.17
C ALA A 872 -33.79 7.41 1.20
N ALA A 873 -32.89 6.47 0.91
CA ALA A 873 -33.07 5.52 -0.18
C ALA A 873 -33.79 4.21 0.22
N GLY A 874 -33.57 3.70 1.43
CA GLY A 874 -34.04 2.36 1.81
C GLY A 874 -35.57 2.22 1.98
N GLN A 875 -36.27 3.30 2.31
CA GLN A 875 -37.74 3.28 2.37
C GLN A 875 -38.41 3.40 1.00
N ALA A 876 -37.72 3.96 0.00
CA ALA A 876 -38.25 4.12 -1.36
C ALA A 876 -38.27 2.80 -2.14
N LEU A 877 -37.46 1.79 -1.77
CA LEU A 877 -37.41 0.51 -2.50
C LEU A 877 -38.70 -0.32 -2.35
N PHE A 878 -39.46 -0.07 -1.28
CA PHE A 878 -40.73 -0.75 -0.99
C PHE A 878 -41.95 0.19 -1.09
N GLN A 879 -41.74 1.50 -1.29
CA GLN A 879 -42.79 2.50 -1.49
C GLN A 879 -43.01 2.80 -2.96
#